data_AF-A0A2D9T0Z8-F1
#
_entry.id   AF-A0A2D9T0Z8-F1
#
_cell.length_a   1.000
_cell.length_b   1.000
_cell.length_c   1.000
_cell.angle_alpha   90.00
_cell.angle_beta   90.00
_cell.angle_gamma   90.00
#
_symmetry.space_group_name_H-M   'P 1'
#
loop_
_entity.id
_entity.type
_entity.pdbx_description
1 polymer ?
#
loop_
_entity_poly.entity_id
_entity_poly.type
_entity_poly.pdbx_seq_one_letter_code
_entity_poly.pdbx_strand_id
1 'polypeptide(L)'
;MASLPSPARIAVACDRFAAFFAEVRERFVEREDLITQIALALIAREHVLVTGPPGTGKSALVSAPLGRIVHEDTGSPSLFAKQFTESTVQTELIGPVDFRTLTETGRMEHFTDEGMLGAVHAFLDEVLDGRDMLLRSTLNILEERELKQGSKITRGLIECAVMTSNRYLAEVLEESRLTLLAFVDRIAFVGFVPRGFAHPERLDEVVARVLDRGDDLRRPLTVEDIDVLQAMVDQVVVPRAVLQAAIQLGRAFDERTAQLERADPTFSATRYFSTRAYIRIAELLRVLVVHDKATRAPDRELVATREDLGALRLALMLSGPRPDDIEDLLARESDPRERRQLELVRAELEIFRECLRAIPELPPEAAVSAVEEPASEPAKLEAHTPAPVDPLASAVASLAGDPTLATVLGVADAADDAERRGPTDPAAIRAARGRALAALGDVVAFNGLTAGIDEPGPGDGAAAWEGFLERHLGAFEAAVDLRERLLAAGVAGVELRELEARFAKGGLRLGEHLETLTELMTYDVGRGWEGASASAARLGAVADGLEPVVARLRPLEDRAAALGIPDARAARRTLGRRIAPLLEAAYADVREADRGRLVQEVRQVLEELGRLTLVEDLSRAQHLEWLAAALVRGDEPRPVPETHDLGAYRALRGPSRVPLAYALAELAGLLASAADEGWPGDLGALRAEVGRLDEERRATLADRDLGRLEALVAYLERWHRSGDEAVALAAVAFDERALLRSCLEVRLVADLLPVAQARADALEARFRALADVLLDSRGEARRAAMDALWGA
;
A
#
# COMPACT_ATOMS: atom_id res chain seq x y z
N MET A 1 -32.14 22.30 -5.01
CA MET A 1 -32.49 21.91 -6.39
C MET A 1 -32.49 23.16 -7.24
N ALA A 2 -31.64 23.22 -8.27
CA ALA A 2 -31.82 24.22 -9.32
C ALA A 2 -33.08 23.87 -10.13
N SER A 3 -33.81 24.88 -10.62
CA SER A 3 -34.88 24.64 -11.58
C SER A 3 -34.28 24.16 -12.90
N LEU A 4 -34.83 23.08 -13.47
CA LEU A 4 -34.44 22.60 -14.80
C LEU A 4 -34.42 23.76 -15.81
N PRO A 5 -33.38 23.86 -16.66
CA PRO A 5 -33.36 24.78 -17.80
C PRO A 5 -34.54 24.52 -18.75
N SER A 6 -34.87 25.51 -19.59
CA SER A 6 -35.97 25.34 -20.54
C SER A 6 -35.71 24.17 -21.51
N PRO A 7 -36.75 23.48 -22.01
CA PRO A 7 -36.57 22.37 -22.96
C PRO A 7 -35.75 22.75 -24.21
N ALA A 8 -35.85 24.00 -24.65
CA ALA A 8 -35.04 24.54 -25.74
C ALA A 8 -33.55 24.67 -25.37
N ARG A 9 -33.21 25.09 -24.13
CA ARG A 9 -31.82 25.15 -23.65
C ARG A 9 -31.22 23.75 -23.51
N ILE A 10 -32.03 22.79 -23.05
CA ILE A 10 -31.65 21.36 -22.96
C ILE A 10 -31.31 20.78 -24.33
N ALA A 11 -32.17 20.98 -25.33
CA ALA A 11 -31.92 20.49 -26.69
C ALA A 11 -30.61 21.06 -27.26
N VAL A 12 -30.41 22.39 -27.17
CA VAL A 12 -29.19 23.05 -27.65
C VAL A 12 -27.93 22.56 -26.92
N ALA A 13 -27.99 22.35 -25.60
CA ALA A 13 -26.87 21.82 -24.82
C ALA A 13 -26.50 20.39 -25.26
N CYS A 14 -27.50 19.52 -25.41
CA CYS A 14 -27.31 18.14 -25.88
C CYS A 14 -26.70 18.11 -27.30
N ASP A 15 -27.24 18.90 -28.23
CA ASP A 15 -26.74 18.99 -29.61
C ASP A 15 -25.28 19.47 -29.68
N ARG A 16 -24.93 20.51 -28.90
CA ARG A 16 -23.56 21.02 -28.82
C ARG A 16 -22.61 19.98 -28.21
N PHE A 17 -23.00 19.36 -27.10
CA PHE A 17 -22.22 18.31 -26.44
C PHE A 17 -21.97 17.10 -27.35
N ALA A 18 -23.01 16.62 -28.04
CA ALA A 18 -22.91 15.53 -29.00
C ALA A 18 -21.99 15.87 -30.18
N ALA A 19 -22.15 17.07 -30.76
CA ALA A 19 -21.33 17.52 -31.89
C ALA A 19 -19.86 17.72 -31.48
N PHE A 20 -19.60 18.26 -30.30
CA PHE A 20 -18.25 18.41 -29.74
C PHE A 20 -17.57 17.05 -29.56
N PHE A 21 -18.20 16.11 -28.85
CA PHE A 21 -17.60 14.79 -28.62
C PHE A 21 -17.57 13.90 -29.88
N ALA A 22 -18.39 14.18 -30.90
CA ALA A 22 -18.23 13.59 -32.23
C ALA A 22 -16.93 14.08 -32.90
N GLU A 23 -16.68 15.39 -32.93
CA GLU A 23 -15.45 15.97 -33.51
C GLU A 23 -14.18 15.48 -32.76
N VAL A 24 -14.25 15.35 -31.43
CA VAL A 24 -13.14 14.78 -30.63
C VAL A 24 -12.87 13.32 -31.00
N ARG A 25 -13.91 12.49 -31.20
CA ARG A 25 -13.75 11.09 -31.67
C ARG A 25 -13.25 11.00 -33.10
N GLU A 26 -13.70 11.89 -33.98
CA GLU A 26 -13.18 11.97 -35.35
C GLU A 26 -11.68 12.27 -35.34
N ARG A 27 -11.23 13.24 -34.52
CA ARG A 27 -9.81 13.63 -34.41
C ARG A 27 -8.93 12.54 -33.77
N PHE A 28 -9.37 11.94 -32.67
CA PHE A 28 -8.59 10.97 -31.88
C PHE A 28 -9.13 9.53 -32.04
N VAL A 29 -8.73 8.87 -33.12
CA VAL A 29 -9.15 7.50 -33.50
C VAL A 29 -8.68 6.43 -32.51
N GLU A 30 -9.50 5.39 -32.31
CA GLU A 30 -9.26 4.29 -31.36
C GLU A 30 -9.08 4.75 -29.90
N ARG A 31 -9.73 5.86 -29.50
CA ARG A 31 -9.74 6.40 -28.13
C ARG A 31 -11.16 6.58 -27.58
N GLU A 32 -12.16 5.92 -28.18
CA GLU A 32 -13.58 6.21 -27.99
C GLU A 32 -14.07 5.99 -26.55
N ASP A 33 -13.63 4.92 -25.89
CA ASP A 33 -14.00 4.62 -24.50
C ASP A 33 -13.44 5.67 -23.53
N LEU A 34 -12.19 6.09 -23.72
CA LEU A 34 -11.56 7.15 -22.93
C LEU A 34 -12.20 8.52 -23.19
N ILE A 35 -12.53 8.84 -24.45
CA ILE A 35 -13.29 10.06 -24.78
C ILE A 35 -14.67 10.03 -24.10
N THR A 36 -15.30 8.85 -24.02
CA THR A 36 -16.55 8.65 -23.29
C THR A 36 -16.35 8.80 -21.78
N GLN A 37 -15.27 8.30 -21.18
CA GLN A 37 -14.93 8.54 -19.78
C GLN A 37 -14.78 10.04 -19.46
N ILE A 38 -14.09 10.81 -20.33
CA ILE A 38 -13.96 12.27 -20.18
C ILE A 38 -15.33 12.95 -20.29
N ALA A 39 -16.15 12.57 -21.28
CA ALA A 39 -17.50 13.09 -21.44
C ALA A 39 -18.40 12.81 -20.21
N LEU A 40 -18.33 11.60 -19.66
CA LEU A 40 -19.06 11.21 -18.44
C LEU A 40 -18.55 11.97 -17.21
N ALA A 41 -17.23 12.17 -17.07
CA ALA A 41 -16.64 12.90 -15.96
C ALA A 41 -17.07 14.37 -15.88
N LEU A 42 -17.21 15.05 -17.03
CA LEU A 42 -17.74 16.42 -17.09
C LEU A 42 -19.20 16.48 -16.62
N ILE A 43 -20.04 15.52 -17.03
CA ILE A 43 -21.46 15.45 -16.61
C ILE A 43 -21.59 15.00 -15.14
N ALA A 44 -20.70 14.14 -14.65
CA ALA A 44 -20.68 13.65 -13.28
C ALA A 44 -20.08 14.65 -12.27
N ARG A 45 -19.32 15.64 -12.75
CA ARG A 45 -18.38 16.44 -11.94
C ARG A 45 -17.41 15.53 -11.20
N GLU A 46 -16.74 14.65 -11.93
CA GLU A 46 -15.84 13.63 -11.41
C GLU A 46 -14.48 13.70 -12.09
N HIS A 47 -13.52 12.92 -11.59
CA HIS A 47 -12.14 12.94 -12.07
C HIS A 47 -11.79 11.70 -12.91
N VAL A 48 -10.84 11.86 -13.84
CA VAL A 48 -10.32 10.81 -14.73
C VAL A 48 -8.82 10.66 -14.56
N LEU A 49 -8.32 9.43 -14.43
CA LEU A 49 -6.89 9.11 -14.53
C LEU A 49 -6.61 8.38 -15.84
N VAL A 50 -5.64 8.85 -16.62
CA VAL A 50 -5.28 8.30 -17.92
C VAL A 50 -3.84 7.79 -17.89
N THR A 51 -3.68 6.48 -18.02
CA THR A 51 -2.40 5.74 -17.92
C THR A 51 -1.95 5.23 -19.29
N GLY A 52 -0.68 4.84 -19.39
CA GLY A 52 -0.09 4.20 -20.58
C GLY A 52 1.18 4.90 -21.08
N PRO A 53 1.94 4.29 -21.99
CA PRO A 53 3.32 4.68 -22.29
C PRO A 53 3.45 6.11 -22.89
N PRO A 54 4.67 6.68 -22.90
CA PRO A 54 4.94 7.97 -23.53
C PRO A 54 4.74 7.95 -25.05
N GLY A 55 4.41 9.10 -25.63
CA GLY A 55 4.24 9.26 -27.09
C GLY A 55 2.87 8.85 -27.64
N THR A 56 1.93 8.40 -26.80
CA THR A 56 0.59 7.92 -27.21
C THR A 56 -0.48 9.01 -27.36
N GLY A 57 -0.07 10.28 -27.29
CA GLY A 57 -0.96 11.43 -27.50
C GLY A 57 -1.84 11.82 -26.30
N LYS A 58 -1.69 11.19 -25.12
CA LYS A 58 -2.50 11.45 -23.91
C LYS A 58 -2.68 12.95 -23.61
N SER A 59 -1.58 13.70 -23.48
CA SER A 59 -1.63 15.14 -23.18
C SER A 59 -2.37 15.95 -24.24
N ALA A 60 -2.29 15.57 -25.52
CA ALA A 60 -3.02 16.21 -26.61
C ALA A 60 -4.51 15.83 -26.60
N LEU A 61 -4.84 14.57 -26.32
CA LEU A 61 -6.20 14.04 -26.17
C LEU A 61 -6.97 14.74 -25.05
N VAL A 62 -6.27 15.21 -24.01
CA VAL A 62 -6.88 15.89 -22.87
C VAL A 62 -6.86 17.43 -23.04
N SER A 63 -5.70 18.02 -23.34
CA SER A 63 -5.57 19.48 -23.42
C SER A 63 -6.34 20.10 -24.59
N ALA A 64 -6.43 19.42 -25.74
CA ALA A 64 -7.14 19.96 -26.90
C ALA A 64 -8.65 20.14 -26.68
N PRO A 65 -9.42 19.14 -26.18
CA PRO A 65 -10.82 19.35 -25.87
C PRO A 65 -11.03 20.25 -24.64
N LEU A 66 -10.33 20.03 -23.52
CA LEU A 66 -10.56 20.85 -22.32
C LEU A 66 -10.25 22.34 -22.56
N GLY A 67 -9.20 22.65 -23.35
CA GLY A 67 -8.87 24.02 -23.74
C GLY A 67 -9.84 24.67 -24.73
N ARG A 68 -10.86 23.94 -25.19
CA ARG A 68 -11.94 24.43 -26.08
C ARG A 68 -13.30 24.52 -25.37
N ILE A 69 -13.40 24.09 -24.11
CA ILE A 69 -14.57 24.33 -23.26
C ILE A 69 -14.42 25.72 -22.62
N VAL A 70 -15.34 26.63 -22.94
CA VAL A 70 -15.26 28.06 -22.58
C VAL A 70 -16.47 28.50 -21.76
N HIS A 71 -16.38 29.60 -21.02
CA HIS A 71 -17.58 30.26 -20.47
C HIS A 71 -18.35 30.99 -21.60
N GLU A 72 -19.67 30.91 -21.61
CA GLU A 72 -20.56 31.53 -22.62
C GLU A 72 -20.46 33.08 -22.56
N ASP A 73 -20.28 33.65 -21.36
CA ASP A 73 -20.16 35.11 -21.15
C ASP A 73 -18.80 35.70 -21.58
N THR A 74 -17.69 34.99 -21.39
CA THR A 74 -16.33 35.53 -21.65
C THR A 74 -15.68 34.99 -22.92
N GLY A 75 -16.14 33.85 -23.44
CA GLY A 75 -15.50 33.12 -24.52
C GLY A 75 -14.09 32.58 -24.18
N SER A 76 -13.68 32.61 -22.90
CA SER A 76 -12.37 32.15 -22.45
C SER A 76 -12.44 30.74 -21.84
N PRO A 77 -11.43 29.88 -22.04
CA PRO A 77 -11.36 28.58 -21.36
C PRO A 77 -11.30 28.73 -19.84
N SER A 78 -11.94 27.82 -19.12
CA SER A 78 -11.79 27.69 -17.66
C SER A 78 -11.01 26.42 -17.32
N LEU A 79 -9.72 26.45 -17.65
CA LEU A 79 -8.80 25.33 -17.53
C LEU A 79 -7.53 25.72 -16.77
N PHE A 80 -7.32 25.10 -15.61
CA PHE A 80 -6.02 25.06 -14.96
C PHE A 80 -5.18 23.92 -15.58
N ALA A 81 -3.90 24.16 -15.87
CA ALA A 81 -3.03 23.14 -16.45
C ALA A 81 -1.67 23.11 -15.74
N LYS A 82 -1.26 21.93 -15.26
CA LYS A 82 0.02 21.73 -14.56
C LYS A 82 0.62 20.37 -14.87
N GLN A 83 1.87 20.34 -15.32
CA GLN A 83 2.68 19.12 -15.32
C GLN A 83 3.34 18.94 -13.94
N PHE A 84 3.29 17.70 -13.44
CA PHE A 84 3.91 17.27 -12.20
C PHE A 84 5.35 16.81 -12.43
N THR A 85 6.14 16.94 -11.37
CA THR A 85 7.53 16.48 -11.25
C THR A 85 7.81 16.22 -9.77
N GLU A 86 8.88 15.50 -9.45
CA GLU A 86 9.33 15.34 -8.05
C GLU A 86 9.53 16.68 -7.32
N SER A 87 9.94 17.72 -8.06
CA SER A 87 10.18 19.07 -7.52
C SER A 87 8.91 19.89 -7.31
N THR A 88 7.77 19.48 -7.87
CA THR A 88 6.51 20.25 -7.78
C THR A 88 6.07 20.39 -6.33
N VAL A 89 5.57 21.58 -5.97
CA VAL A 89 5.10 21.90 -4.62
C VAL A 89 3.62 22.31 -4.60
N GLN A 90 2.97 22.13 -3.46
CA GLN A 90 1.53 22.36 -3.29
C GLN A 90 1.08 23.78 -3.65
N THR A 91 1.94 24.78 -3.46
CA THR A 91 1.64 26.19 -3.81
C THR A 91 1.52 26.42 -5.32
N GLU A 92 2.12 25.57 -6.15
CA GLU A 92 1.94 25.62 -7.61
C GLU A 92 0.59 25.06 -8.08
N LEU A 93 -0.15 24.38 -7.19
CA LEU A 93 -1.51 23.88 -7.42
C LEU A 93 -2.56 24.79 -6.78
N ILE A 94 -2.28 25.29 -5.57
CA ILE A 94 -3.19 26.15 -4.82
C ILE A 94 -3.18 27.59 -5.37
N GLY A 95 -2.03 28.08 -5.83
CA GLY A 95 -1.80 29.49 -6.14
C GLY A 95 -0.75 30.12 -5.21
N PRO A 96 -0.16 31.26 -5.61
CA PRO A 96 0.89 31.94 -4.86
C PRO A 96 0.39 32.43 -3.49
N VAL A 97 1.31 32.52 -2.52
CA VAL A 97 1.03 33.01 -1.16
C VAL A 97 0.80 34.52 -1.20
N ASP A 98 -0.25 34.99 -0.52
CA ASP A 98 -0.42 36.42 -0.24
C ASP A 98 0.56 36.89 0.83
N PHE A 99 1.74 37.34 0.36
CA PHE A 99 2.77 37.93 1.20
C PHE A 99 2.29 39.15 1.98
N ARG A 100 1.28 39.87 1.51
CA ARG A 100 0.73 41.03 2.21
C ARG A 100 -0.04 40.58 3.44
N THR A 101 -0.99 39.66 3.28
CA THR A 101 -1.75 39.08 4.42
C THR A 101 -0.83 38.35 5.39
N LEU A 102 0.19 37.64 4.90
CA LEU A 102 1.21 37.00 5.73
C LEU A 102 2.01 38.03 6.56
N THR A 103 2.41 39.15 5.98
CA THR A 103 3.19 40.19 6.67
C THR A 103 2.33 41.04 7.62
N GLU A 104 1.10 41.37 7.23
CA GLU A 104 0.20 42.22 8.02
C GLU A 104 -0.48 41.46 9.18
N THR A 105 -0.76 40.16 9.03
CA THR A 105 -1.56 39.39 10.01
C THR A 105 -0.88 38.13 10.55
N GLY A 106 0.27 37.72 10.01
CA GLY A 106 0.95 36.47 10.37
C GLY A 106 0.23 35.20 9.87
N ARG A 107 -0.75 35.32 8.98
CA ARG A 107 -1.54 34.19 8.43
C ARG A 107 -1.17 33.92 6.98
N MET A 108 -0.97 32.64 6.66
CA MET A 108 -0.74 32.21 5.28
C MET A 108 -2.08 32.07 4.56
N GLU A 109 -2.30 32.90 3.54
CA GLU A 109 -3.40 32.79 2.59
C GLU A 109 -2.83 32.71 1.16
N HIS A 110 -3.63 32.28 0.18
CA HIS A 110 -3.23 32.14 -1.22
C HIS A 110 -4.20 32.83 -2.17
N PHE A 111 -3.70 33.26 -3.32
CA PHE A 111 -4.50 33.66 -4.48
C PHE A 111 -5.04 32.40 -5.18
N THR A 112 -6.10 31.82 -4.61
CA THR A 112 -6.70 30.55 -5.07
C THR A 112 -7.33 30.64 -6.46
N ASP A 113 -7.64 31.86 -6.91
CA ASP A 113 -8.10 32.22 -8.24
C ASP A 113 -7.00 32.10 -9.32
N GLU A 114 -5.72 32.19 -8.93
CA GLU A 114 -4.58 31.88 -9.81
C GLU A 114 -4.17 30.38 -9.79
N GLY A 115 -4.85 29.57 -8.98
CA GLY A 115 -4.61 28.13 -8.85
C GLY A 115 -5.72 27.25 -9.42
N MET A 116 -5.64 25.95 -9.11
CA MET A 116 -6.60 24.93 -9.56
C MET A 116 -8.04 25.20 -9.11
N LEU A 117 -8.23 25.88 -7.98
CA LEU A 117 -9.55 26.26 -7.46
C LEU A 117 -10.18 27.44 -8.23
N GLY A 118 -9.41 28.17 -9.05
CA GLY A 118 -9.89 29.26 -9.90
C GLY A 118 -10.47 28.82 -11.24
N ALA A 119 -10.37 27.54 -11.59
CA ALA A 119 -10.84 26.99 -12.87
C ALA A 119 -11.91 25.91 -12.66
N VAL A 120 -12.85 25.79 -13.60
CA VAL A 120 -13.88 24.73 -13.61
C VAL A 120 -13.28 23.37 -13.96
N HIS A 121 -12.27 23.36 -14.83
CA HIS A 121 -11.56 22.16 -15.26
C HIS A 121 -10.08 22.22 -14.90
N ALA A 122 -9.49 21.05 -14.63
CA ALA A 122 -8.04 20.90 -14.47
C ALA A 122 -7.46 19.82 -15.38
N PHE A 123 -6.28 20.08 -15.95
CA PHE A 123 -5.43 19.11 -16.62
C PHE A 123 -4.12 18.95 -15.82
N LEU A 124 -3.90 17.77 -15.26
CA LEU A 124 -2.74 17.47 -14.41
C LEU A 124 -1.86 16.40 -15.10
N ASP A 125 -0.80 16.84 -15.78
CA ASP A 125 0.06 15.94 -16.55
C ASP A 125 1.14 15.29 -15.67
N GLU A 126 1.51 14.05 -15.99
CA GLU A 126 2.42 13.18 -15.22
C GLU A 126 2.13 13.12 -13.71
N VAL A 127 0.85 13.07 -13.30
CA VAL A 127 0.46 13.26 -11.89
C VAL A 127 1.20 12.33 -10.93
N LEU A 128 1.45 11.07 -11.33
CA LEU A 128 2.10 10.03 -10.54
C LEU A 128 3.63 10.19 -10.37
N ASP A 129 4.22 11.21 -10.99
CA ASP A 129 5.61 11.64 -10.73
C ASP A 129 5.69 12.63 -9.55
N GLY A 130 4.54 13.03 -8.99
CA GLY A 130 4.46 13.80 -7.75
C GLY A 130 4.69 12.95 -6.50
N ARG A 131 5.36 13.54 -5.50
CA ARG A 131 5.54 12.94 -4.16
C ARG A 131 4.19 12.63 -3.49
N ASP A 132 4.12 11.56 -2.69
CA ASP A 132 2.91 11.12 -1.96
C ASP A 132 2.13 12.24 -1.25
N MET A 133 2.82 13.15 -0.57
CA MET A 133 2.19 14.31 0.10
C MET A 133 1.50 15.26 -0.89
N LEU A 134 2.08 15.47 -2.07
CA LEU A 134 1.48 16.29 -3.13
C LEU A 134 0.27 15.58 -3.73
N LEU A 135 0.35 14.27 -4.00
CA LEU A 135 -0.76 13.45 -4.48
C LEU A 135 -1.96 13.51 -3.52
N ARG A 136 -1.71 13.27 -2.22
CA ARG A 136 -2.73 13.33 -1.16
C ARG A 136 -3.36 14.72 -1.03
N SER A 137 -2.55 15.78 -1.04
CA SER A 137 -3.07 17.16 -1.02
C SER A 137 -3.88 17.51 -2.27
N THR A 138 -3.45 17.06 -3.46
CA THR A 138 -4.18 17.29 -4.72
C THR A 138 -5.56 16.64 -4.66
N LEU A 139 -5.64 15.38 -4.23
CA LEU A 139 -6.91 14.68 -4.08
C LEU A 139 -7.83 15.32 -3.04
N ASN A 140 -7.31 15.78 -1.91
CA ASN A 140 -8.13 16.46 -0.92
C ASN A 140 -8.74 17.76 -1.48
N ILE A 141 -7.99 18.51 -2.30
CA ILE A 141 -8.50 19.71 -2.98
C ILE A 141 -9.55 19.36 -4.04
N LEU A 142 -9.34 18.28 -4.80
CA LEU A 142 -10.28 17.82 -5.83
C LEU A 142 -11.60 17.29 -5.24
N GLU A 143 -11.51 16.49 -4.18
CA GLU A 143 -12.66 15.88 -3.49
C GLU A 143 -13.51 16.93 -2.77
N GLU A 144 -12.88 17.72 -1.89
CA GLU A 144 -13.58 18.70 -1.04
C GLU A 144 -13.98 19.95 -1.82
N ARG A 145 -13.28 20.24 -2.94
CA ARG A 145 -13.43 21.44 -3.79
C ARG A 145 -13.25 22.76 -3.04
N GLU A 146 -12.60 22.69 -1.88
CA GLU A 146 -12.33 23.83 -1.02
C GLU A 146 -10.97 23.71 -0.34
N LEU A 147 -10.30 24.85 -0.17
CA LEU A 147 -9.07 24.97 0.59
C LEU A 147 -9.39 25.37 2.03
N LYS A 148 -8.98 24.51 2.98
CA LYS A 148 -9.11 24.76 4.43
C LYS A 148 -7.78 25.31 4.96
N GLN A 149 -7.77 26.56 5.44
CA GLN A 149 -6.59 27.23 6.01
C GLN A 149 -6.90 27.81 7.38
N GLY A 150 -6.49 27.10 8.43
CA GLY A 150 -6.87 27.44 9.81
C GLY A 150 -8.40 27.43 9.95
N SER A 151 -8.99 28.58 10.30
CA SER A 151 -10.44 28.76 10.42
C SER A 151 -11.13 29.25 9.13
N LYS A 152 -10.40 29.43 8.03
CA LYS A 152 -10.93 29.93 6.74
C LYS A 152 -11.13 28.76 5.78
N ILE A 153 -12.26 28.75 5.08
CA ILE A 153 -12.58 27.78 4.03
C ILE A 153 -12.85 28.57 2.75
N THR A 154 -12.07 28.29 1.70
CA THR A 154 -12.19 28.93 0.39
C THR A 154 -12.65 27.89 -0.63
N ARG A 155 -13.92 27.95 -1.04
CA ARG A 155 -14.47 27.09 -2.11
C ARG A 155 -13.95 27.52 -3.47
N GLY A 156 -13.61 26.56 -4.31
CA GLY A 156 -13.22 26.76 -5.70
C GLY A 156 -14.36 26.50 -6.69
N LEU A 157 -14.04 26.72 -7.95
CA LEU A 157 -14.89 26.43 -9.11
C LEU A 157 -14.68 25.01 -9.67
N ILE A 158 -13.66 24.28 -9.20
CA ILE A 158 -13.22 23.00 -9.77
C ILE A 158 -14.31 21.93 -9.73
N GLU A 159 -14.63 21.36 -10.88
CA GLU A 159 -15.65 20.31 -11.02
C GLU A 159 -15.10 19.00 -11.59
N CYS A 160 -14.21 19.07 -12.57
CA CYS A 160 -13.63 17.89 -13.22
C CYS A 160 -12.12 18.09 -13.41
N ALA A 161 -11.36 17.03 -13.17
CA ALA A 161 -9.92 17.02 -13.39
C ALA A 161 -9.54 15.77 -14.18
N VAL A 162 -8.79 15.96 -15.25
CA VAL A 162 -8.23 14.87 -16.04
C VAL A 162 -6.73 14.83 -15.78
N MET A 163 -6.28 13.71 -15.25
CA MET A 163 -4.90 13.42 -14.88
C MET A 163 -4.29 12.47 -15.91
N THR A 164 -3.02 12.65 -16.27
CA THR A 164 -2.27 11.73 -17.13
C THR A 164 -1.03 11.19 -16.42
N SER A 165 -0.57 10.01 -16.81
CA SER A 165 0.75 9.48 -16.42
C SER A 165 1.29 8.50 -17.46
N ASN A 166 2.61 8.53 -17.67
CA ASN A 166 3.34 7.56 -18.49
C ASN A 166 3.52 6.17 -17.85
N ARG A 167 3.15 6.01 -16.58
CA ARG A 167 3.31 4.76 -15.84
C ARG A 167 2.15 3.81 -16.09
N TYR A 168 2.42 2.49 -16.10
CA TYR A 168 1.36 1.48 -16.15
C TYR A 168 0.74 1.32 -14.77
N LEU A 169 -0.61 1.22 -14.73
CA LEU A 169 -1.31 1.08 -13.45
C LEU A 169 -0.88 -0.18 -12.67
N ALA A 170 -0.58 -1.29 -13.36
CA ALA A 170 -0.10 -2.51 -12.71
C ALA A 170 1.21 -2.28 -11.94
N GLU A 171 2.21 -1.65 -12.57
CA GLU A 171 3.52 -1.36 -11.95
C GLU A 171 3.37 -0.38 -10.76
N VAL A 172 2.54 0.65 -10.95
CA VAL A 172 2.19 1.65 -9.93
C VAL A 172 1.55 1.00 -8.70
N LEU A 173 0.64 0.04 -8.91
CA LEU A 173 -0.01 -0.71 -7.82
C LEU A 173 0.91 -1.73 -7.14
N GLU A 174 1.96 -2.21 -7.80
CA GLU A 174 2.97 -3.10 -7.19
C GLU A 174 3.93 -2.33 -6.26
N GLU A 175 4.37 -1.15 -6.67
CA GLU A 175 5.35 -0.36 -5.89
C GLU A 175 4.76 0.24 -4.60
N SER A 176 3.52 0.78 -4.65
CA SER A 176 2.94 1.57 -3.54
C SER A 176 1.44 1.30 -3.34
N ARG A 177 1.06 0.01 -3.34
CA ARG A 177 -0.32 -0.50 -3.36
C ARG A 177 -1.32 0.27 -2.46
N LEU A 178 -1.01 0.48 -1.18
CA LEU A 178 -1.97 1.09 -0.23
C LEU A 178 -2.28 2.56 -0.51
N THR A 179 -1.24 3.41 -0.67
CA THR A 179 -1.43 4.85 -0.97
C THR A 179 -2.09 5.04 -2.35
N LEU A 180 -1.75 4.19 -3.33
CA LEU A 180 -2.23 4.34 -4.71
C LEU A 180 -3.60 3.72 -4.97
N LEU A 181 -4.00 2.64 -4.28
CA LEU A 181 -5.40 2.19 -4.30
C LEU A 181 -6.32 3.24 -3.67
N ALA A 182 -5.89 3.88 -2.57
CA ALA A 182 -6.61 5.01 -1.99
C ALA A 182 -6.63 6.25 -2.90
N PHE A 183 -5.65 6.41 -3.80
CA PHE A 183 -5.67 7.44 -4.84
C PHE A 183 -6.70 7.11 -5.93
N VAL A 184 -6.67 5.87 -6.44
CA VAL A 184 -7.52 5.39 -7.54
C VAL A 184 -9.00 5.24 -7.13
N ASP A 185 -9.30 4.84 -5.89
CA ASP A 185 -10.68 4.74 -5.37
C ASP A 185 -11.43 6.09 -5.42
N ARG A 186 -10.72 7.20 -5.20
CA ARG A 186 -11.31 8.55 -5.29
C ARG A 186 -11.59 9.00 -6.72
N ILE A 187 -11.03 8.32 -7.72
CA ILE A 187 -11.18 8.68 -9.14
C ILE A 187 -12.28 7.82 -9.76
N ALA A 188 -13.29 8.46 -10.37
CA ALA A 188 -14.43 7.75 -10.94
C ALA A 188 -14.06 6.92 -12.18
N PHE A 189 -13.16 7.41 -13.02
CA PHE A 189 -12.80 6.79 -14.29
C PHE A 189 -11.30 6.57 -14.41
N VAL A 190 -10.89 5.36 -14.77
CA VAL A 190 -9.49 5.04 -15.04
C VAL A 190 -9.37 4.50 -16.46
N GLY A 191 -8.56 5.18 -17.26
CA GLY A 191 -8.31 4.90 -18.66
C GLY A 191 -6.89 4.39 -18.90
N PHE A 192 -6.74 3.50 -19.87
CA PHE A 192 -5.46 3.05 -20.40
C PHE A 192 -5.37 3.36 -21.89
N VAL A 193 -4.27 3.98 -22.31
CA VAL A 193 -4.00 4.29 -23.72
C VAL A 193 -2.82 3.44 -24.20
N PRO A 194 -3.05 2.43 -25.06
CA PRO A 194 -1.96 1.66 -25.65
C PRO A 194 -1.12 2.51 -26.60
N ARG A 195 0.13 2.06 -26.79
CA ARG A 195 1.06 2.49 -27.82
C ARG A 195 0.64 2.05 -29.21
N GLY A 196 0.11 0.83 -29.30
CA GLY A 196 -0.42 0.27 -30.53
C GLY A 196 -1.71 0.92 -31.01
N PHE A 197 -2.03 0.65 -32.27
CA PHE A 197 -3.37 0.73 -32.83
C PHE A 197 -3.81 -0.69 -33.17
N ALA A 198 -5.08 -1.02 -32.94
CA ALA A 198 -5.66 -2.31 -33.30
C ALA A 198 -5.68 -2.50 -34.81
N HIS A 199 -6.01 -1.43 -35.53
CA HIS A 199 -6.03 -1.33 -36.98
C HIS A 199 -4.86 -0.44 -37.45
N PRO A 200 -3.75 -1.01 -37.97
CA PRO A 200 -2.55 -0.25 -38.35
C PRO A 200 -2.81 0.92 -39.33
N GLU A 201 -3.80 0.79 -40.20
CA GLU A 201 -4.26 1.83 -41.13
C GLU A 201 -4.72 3.12 -40.43
N ARG A 202 -5.10 3.05 -39.15
CA ARG A 202 -5.44 4.24 -38.34
C ARG A 202 -4.23 5.10 -38.02
N LEU A 203 -3.03 4.51 -37.97
CA LEU A 203 -1.80 5.28 -37.81
C LEU A 203 -1.57 6.19 -39.03
N ASP A 204 -1.87 5.71 -40.23
CA ASP A 204 -1.76 6.52 -41.45
C ASP A 204 -2.75 7.69 -41.43
N GLU A 205 -3.98 7.49 -40.94
CA GLU A 205 -4.96 8.56 -40.71
C GLU A 205 -4.44 9.62 -39.72
N VAL A 206 -3.85 9.20 -38.59
CA VAL A 206 -3.29 10.10 -37.58
C VAL A 206 -2.10 10.89 -38.14
N VAL A 207 -1.17 10.23 -38.82
CA VAL A 207 0.02 10.86 -39.41
C VAL A 207 -0.37 11.88 -40.49
N ALA A 208 -1.33 11.55 -41.35
CA ALA A 208 -1.83 12.47 -42.37
C ALA A 208 -2.41 13.75 -41.75
N ARG A 209 -3.27 13.63 -40.73
CA ARG A 209 -3.91 14.79 -40.06
C ARG A 209 -2.91 15.69 -39.34
N VAL A 210 -1.88 15.13 -38.71
CA VAL A 210 -0.81 15.91 -38.07
C VAL A 210 -0.03 16.74 -39.09
N LEU A 211 0.15 16.24 -40.31
CA LEU A 211 0.83 16.95 -41.40
C LEU A 211 -0.02 18.07 -42.03
N ASP A 212 -1.34 17.88 -42.12
CA ASP A 212 -2.26 18.83 -42.78
C ASP A 212 -2.53 20.13 -42.01
N ARG A 213 -2.07 20.25 -40.74
CA ARG A 213 -2.02 21.50 -39.93
C ARG A 213 -3.33 22.29 -39.74
N GLY A 214 -4.47 21.79 -40.21
CA GLY A 214 -5.76 22.51 -40.21
C GLY A 214 -6.81 21.98 -39.23
N ASP A 215 -6.49 20.95 -38.45
CA ASP A 215 -7.47 20.12 -37.72
C ASP A 215 -7.68 20.53 -36.25
N ASP A 216 -7.86 21.84 -36.03
CA ASP A 216 -8.31 22.39 -34.75
C ASP A 216 -9.78 22.07 -34.50
N LEU A 217 -10.14 21.64 -33.27
CA LEU A 217 -11.54 21.44 -32.85
C LEU A 217 -12.33 22.75 -32.98
N ARG A 218 -13.45 22.73 -33.70
CA ARG A 218 -14.24 23.91 -34.10
C ARG A 218 -15.64 23.93 -33.52
N ARG A 219 -16.16 22.79 -33.07
CA ARG A 219 -17.46 22.72 -32.41
C ARG A 219 -17.36 23.44 -31.06
N PRO A 220 -18.21 24.44 -30.77
CA PRO A 220 -18.23 25.08 -29.46
C PRO A 220 -18.93 24.16 -28.44
N LEU A 221 -18.39 24.14 -27.24
CA LEU A 221 -19.05 23.62 -26.04
C LEU A 221 -18.75 24.61 -24.90
N THR A 222 -19.78 25.04 -24.18
CA THR A 222 -19.58 25.94 -23.03
C THR A 222 -19.69 25.21 -21.69
N VAL A 223 -19.20 25.83 -20.62
CA VAL A 223 -19.40 25.33 -19.24
C VAL A 223 -20.90 25.23 -18.94
N GLU A 224 -21.66 26.23 -19.35
CA GLU A 224 -23.10 26.35 -19.15
C GLU A 224 -23.91 25.32 -19.98
N ASP A 225 -23.37 24.85 -21.12
CA ASP A 225 -23.91 23.67 -21.80
C ASP A 225 -23.75 22.40 -20.95
N ILE A 226 -22.63 22.25 -20.24
CA ILE A 226 -22.36 21.12 -19.35
C ILE A 226 -23.22 21.24 -18.07
N ASP A 227 -23.36 22.42 -17.49
CA ASP A 227 -24.26 22.69 -16.34
C ASP A 227 -25.71 22.25 -16.62
N VAL A 228 -26.18 22.43 -17.85
CA VAL A 228 -27.52 21.98 -18.28
C VAL A 228 -27.62 20.45 -18.24
N LEU A 229 -26.59 19.73 -18.69
CA LEU A 229 -26.55 18.26 -18.61
C LEU A 229 -26.41 17.78 -17.16
N GLN A 230 -25.58 18.42 -16.34
CA GLN A 230 -25.46 18.14 -14.91
C GLN A 230 -26.80 18.33 -14.18
N ALA A 231 -27.55 19.40 -14.49
CA ALA A 231 -28.88 19.62 -13.95
C ALA A 231 -29.93 18.58 -14.41
N MET A 232 -29.71 17.90 -15.54
CA MET A 232 -30.54 16.76 -15.96
C MET A 232 -30.22 15.49 -15.17
N VAL A 233 -28.98 15.30 -14.67
CA VAL A 233 -28.61 14.15 -13.83
C VAL A 233 -29.50 14.09 -12.59
N ASP A 234 -29.76 15.27 -11.99
CA ASP A 234 -30.65 15.44 -10.84
C ASP A 234 -32.10 14.99 -11.07
N GLN A 235 -32.50 14.80 -12.33
CA GLN A 235 -33.86 14.44 -12.73
C GLN A 235 -33.98 12.98 -13.19
N VAL A 236 -32.87 12.24 -13.29
CA VAL A 236 -32.92 10.83 -13.65
C VAL A 236 -33.44 10.00 -12.49
N VAL A 237 -34.54 9.29 -12.77
CA VAL A 237 -35.12 8.28 -11.88
C VAL A 237 -34.33 6.98 -12.03
N VAL A 238 -33.84 6.42 -10.92
CA VAL A 238 -33.25 5.09 -10.88
C VAL A 238 -34.23 4.15 -10.17
N PRO A 239 -34.96 3.27 -10.89
CA PRO A 239 -35.87 2.33 -10.25
C PRO A 239 -35.13 1.43 -9.27
N ARG A 240 -35.76 1.13 -8.12
CA ARG A 240 -35.12 0.36 -7.03
C ARG A 240 -34.54 -0.98 -7.51
N ALA A 241 -35.20 -1.65 -8.44
CA ALA A 241 -34.75 -2.91 -9.02
C ALA A 241 -33.47 -2.75 -9.87
N VAL A 242 -33.33 -1.64 -10.60
CA VAL A 242 -32.11 -1.31 -11.38
C VAL A 242 -30.96 -0.97 -10.44
N LEU A 243 -31.21 -0.19 -9.37
CA LEU A 243 -30.21 0.11 -8.34
C LEU A 243 -29.72 -1.17 -7.64
N GLN A 244 -30.64 -2.07 -7.25
CA GLN A 244 -30.31 -3.35 -6.64
C GLN A 244 -29.48 -4.24 -7.59
N ALA A 245 -29.86 -4.29 -8.88
CA ALA A 245 -29.10 -5.00 -9.90
C ALA A 245 -27.68 -4.42 -10.11
N ALA A 246 -27.52 -3.10 -10.03
CA ALA A 246 -26.22 -2.43 -10.14
C ALA A 246 -25.30 -2.70 -8.93
N ILE A 247 -25.85 -2.68 -7.71
CA ILE A 247 -25.12 -3.04 -6.49
C ILE A 247 -24.74 -4.54 -6.52
N GLN A 248 -25.64 -5.40 -6.99
CA GLN A 248 -25.35 -6.82 -7.18
C GLN A 248 -24.24 -7.04 -8.23
N LEU A 249 -24.27 -6.32 -9.34
CA LEU A 249 -23.22 -6.35 -10.37
C LEU A 249 -21.86 -5.93 -9.79
N GLY A 250 -21.80 -4.81 -9.06
CA GLY A 250 -20.57 -4.33 -8.41
C GLY A 250 -20.00 -5.35 -7.43
N ARG A 251 -20.84 -5.92 -6.55
CA ARG A 251 -20.41 -6.95 -5.57
C ARG A 251 -19.93 -8.23 -6.25
N ALA A 252 -20.68 -8.72 -7.24
CA ALA A 252 -20.31 -9.93 -7.96
C ALA A 252 -19.00 -9.75 -8.73
N PHE A 253 -18.75 -8.55 -9.26
CA PHE A 253 -17.49 -8.20 -9.94
C PHE A 253 -16.31 -8.16 -8.94
N ASP A 254 -16.44 -7.40 -7.86
CA ASP A 254 -15.48 -7.26 -6.76
C ASP A 254 -15.10 -8.61 -6.12
N GLU A 255 -16.10 -9.44 -5.77
CA GLU A 255 -15.89 -10.79 -5.25
C GLU A 255 -15.12 -11.68 -6.24
N ARG A 256 -15.30 -11.47 -7.55
CA ARG A 256 -14.74 -12.33 -8.61
C ARG A 256 -13.34 -11.90 -9.04
N THR A 257 -13.05 -10.60 -9.11
CA THR A 257 -11.67 -10.09 -9.28
C THR A 257 -10.82 -10.45 -8.05
N ALA A 258 -11.35 -10.31 -6.84
CA ALA A 258 -10.67 -10.74 -5.60
C ALA A 258 -10.53 -12.27 -5.47
N GLN A 259 -11.33 -13.07 -6.20
CA GLN A 259 -11.08 -14.51 -6.37
C GLN A 259 -9.95 -14.80 -7.34
N LEU A 260 -9.89 -14.09 -8.47
CA LEU A 260 -8.84 -14.26 -9.47
C LEU A 260 -7.47 -13.84 -8.92
N GLU A 261 -7.38 -12.69 -8.24
CA GLU A 261 -6.13 -12.20 -7.61
C GLU A 261 -5.56 -13.15 -6.55
N ARG A 262 -6.41 -13.94 -5.87
CA ARG A 262 -5.96 -15.00 -4.95
C ARG A 262 -5.56 -16.31 -5.65
N ALA A 263 -6.00 -16.52 -6.89
CA ALA A 263 -5.72 -17.73 -7.66
C ALA A 263 -4.53 -17.57 -8.63
N ASP A 264 -4.30 -16.35 -9.12
CA ASP A 264 -3.24 -16.00 -10.06
C ASP A 264 -2.43 -14.80 -9.52
N PRO A 265 -1.21 -15.03 -8.98
CA PRO A 265 -0.34 -13.96 -8.49
C PRO A 265 0.12 -12.94 -9.54
N THR A 266 -0.13 -13.18 -10.84
CA THR A 266 0.21 -12.24 -11.91
C THR A 266 -0.90 -11.23 -12.20
N PHE A 267 -2.14 -11.57 -11.85
CA PHE A 267 -3.30 -10.69 -11.90
C PHE A 267 -3.36 -9.78 -10.68
N SER A 268 -3.60 -8.49 -10.90
CA SER A 268 -3.86 -7.51 -9.84
C SER A 268 -5.13 -6.75 -10.21
N ALA A 269 -6.08 -6.64 -9.28
CA ALA A 269 -7.30 -5.88 -9.51
C ALA A 269 -6.97 -4.40 -9.69
N THR A 270 -7.49 -3.76 -10.75
CA THR A 270 -7.16 -2.36 -11.07
C THR A 270 -8.00 -1.34 -10.31
N ARG A 271 -9.08 -1.80 -9.68
CA ARG A 271 -10.06 -1.00 -8.93
C ARG A 271 -10.31 -1.62 -7.56
N TYR A 272 -10.45 -0.77 -6.56
CA TYR A 272 -10.90 -1.14 -5.21
C TYR A 272 -12.34 -0.71 -5.01
N PHE A 273 -13.15 -1.53 -4.32
CA PHE A 273 -14.58 -1.29 -4.13
C PHE A 273 -14.89 -0.88 -2.68
N SER A 274 -14.55 0.36 -2.34
CA SER A 274 -14.97 0.95 -1.07
C SER A 274 -16.50 1.20 -1.04
N THR A 275 -17.04 1.53 0.14
CA THR A 275 -18.42 2.04 0.27
C THR A 275 -18.70 3.22 -0.67
N ARG A 276 -17.69 4.05 -0.94
CA ARG A 276 -17.78 5.20 -1.87
C ARG A 276 -17.98 4.74 -3.31
N ALA A 277 -17.28 3.70 -3.75
CA ALA A 277 -17.48 3.11 -5.08
C ALA A 277 -18.94 2.64 -5.27
N TYR A 278 -19.56 2.04 -4.24
CA TYR A 278 -20.97 1.63 -4.30
C TYR A 278 -21.98 2.78 -4.31
N ILE A 279 -21.69 3.90 -3.62
CA ILE A 279 -22.52 5.12 -3.70
C ILE A 279 -22.40 5.71 -5.11
N ARG A 280 -21.18 5.87 -5.60
CA ARG A 280 -20.87 6.40 -6.94
C ARG A 280 -21.52 5.60 -8.07
N ILE A 281 -21.70 4.28 -7.95
CA ILE A 281 -22.45 3.47 -8.94
C ILE A 281 -23.86 4.04 -9.19
N ALA A 282 -24.57 4.48 -8.15
CA ALA A 282 -25.93 5.02 -8.29
C ALA A 282 -25.95 6.38 -9.01
N GLU A 283 -24.96 7.23 -8.72
CA GLU A 283 -24.79 8.54 -9.36
C GLU A 283 -24.38 8.38 -10.83
N LEU A 284 -23.43 7.49 -11.11
CA LEU A 284 -22.96 7.20 -12.46
C LEU A 284 -24.05 6.60 -13.36
N LEU A 285 -25.00 5.82 -12.83
CA LEU A 285 -26.16 5.38 -13.63
C LEU A 285 -27.00 6.56 -14.14
N ARG A 286 -27.17 7.61 -13.33
CA ARG A 286 -27.91 8.82 -13.72
C ARG A 286 -27.15 9.56 -14.83
N VAL A 287 -25.83 9.69 -14.66
CA VAL A 287 -24.92 10.28 -15.65
C VAL A 287 -24.95 9.52 -16.98
N LEU A 288 -24.93 8.18 -16.94
CA LEU A 288 -25.01 7.32 -18.12
C LEU A 288 -26.29 7.55 -18.93
N VAL A 289 -27.44 7.67 -18.27
CA VAL A 289 -28.73 7.98 -18.92
C VAL A 289 -28.70 9.36 -19.59
N VAL A 290 -28.16 10.38 -18.92
CA VAL A 290 -28.03 11.73 -19.52
C VAL A 290 -27.07 11.73 -20.70
N HIS A 291 -25.91 11.08 -20.59
CA HIS A 291 -24.95 10.98 -21.68
C HIS A 291 -25.54 10.24 -22.89
N ASP A 292 -26.23 9.13 -22.69
CA ASP A 292 -26.85 8.36 -23.77
C ASP A 292 -28.00 9.13 -24.43
N LYS A 293 -28.81 9.86 -23.64
CA LYS A 293 -29.80 10.81 -24.16
C LYS A 293 -29.15 11.90 -25.00
N ALA A 294 -28.08 12.52 -24.51
CA ALA A 294 -27.41 13.60 -25.21
C ALA A 294 -26.74 13.13 -26.51
N THR A 295 -26.17 11.91 -26.55
CA THR A 295 -25.26 11.49 -27.63
C THR A 295 -25.79 10.42 -28.59
N ARG A 296 -26.80 9.63 -28.20
CA ARG A 296 -27.32 8.51 -29.01
C ARG A 296 -28.83 8.50 -29.17
N ALA A 297 -29.58 8.84 -28.12
CA ALA A 297 -31.03 8.72 -28.10
C ALA A 297 -31.70 10.01 -27.57
N PRO A 298 -31.79 11.08 -28.38
CA PRO A 298 -32.34 12.39 -27.95
C PRO A 298 -33.73 12.32 -27.32
N ASP A 299 -34.59 11.43 -27.80
CA ASP A 299 -35.97 11.24 -27.31
C ASP A 299 -36.07 10.36 -26.04
N ARG A 300 -34.95 9.82 -25.55
CA ARG A 300 -34.92 8.90 -24.39
C ARG A 300 -35.45 9.55 -23.11
N GLU A 301 -36.24 8.79 -22.34
CA GLU A 301 -36.72 9.21 -21.02
C GLU A 301 -35.59 9.24 -19.99
N LEU A 302 -35.70 10.11 -18.98
CA LEU A 302 -34.74 10.22 -17.87
C LEU A 302 -34.99 9.12 -16.81
N VAL A 303 -34.98 7.87 -17.25
CA VAL A 303 -35.16 6.67 -16.41
C VAL A 303 -34.02 5.69 -16.70
N ALA A 304 -33.37 5.21 -15.63
CA ALA A 304 -32.37 4.16 -15.72
C ALA A 304 -33.03 2.78 -15.89
N THR A 305 -32.40 1.94 -16.70
CA THR A 305 -32.89 0.62 -17.11
C THR A 305 -31.83 -0.45 -16.88
N ARG A 306 -32.17 -1.72 -17.11
CA ARG A 306 -31.19 -2.81 -17.08
C ARG A 306 -30.10 -2.67 -18.15
N GLU A 307 -30.38 -2.02 -19.28
CA GLU A 307 -29.43 -1.89 -20.39
C GLU A 307 -28.24 -0.98 -20.04
N ASP A 308 -28.48 0.02 -19.19
CA ASP A 308 -27.45 0.98 -18.73
C ASP A 308 -26.37 0.33 -17.86
N LEU A 309 -26.69 -0.79 -17.21
CA LEU A 309 -25.75 -1.54 -16.37
C LEU A 309 -24.49 -1.95 -17.15
N GLY A 310 -24.61 -2.21 -18.47
CA GLY A 310 -23.46 -2.59 -19.30
C GLY A 310 -22.44 -1.47 -19.48
N ALA A 311 -22.84 -0.21 -19.35
CA ALA A 311 -21.95 0.94 -19.49
C ALA A 311 -21.19 1.26 -18.20
N LEU A 312 -21.57 0.68 -17.04
CA LEU A 312 -20.82 0.79 -15.79
C LEU A 312 -19.38 0.25 -15.90
N ARG A 313 -19.06 -0.60 -16.89
CA ARG A 313 -17.69 -1.02 -17.18
C ARG A 313 -16.72 0.15 -17.30
N LEU A 314 -17.18 1.29 -17.83
CA LEU A 314 -16.36 2.48 -18.04
C LEU A 314 -15.80 3.06 -16.73
N ALA A 315 -16.43 2.76 -15.58
CA ALA A 315 -16.00 3.20 -14.26
C ALA A 315 -15.54 2.04 -13.35
N LEU A 316 -16.08 0.83 -13.51
CA LEU A 316 -15.84 -0.29 -12.60
C LEU A 316 -14.58 -1.12 -12.89
N MET A 317 -13.98 -0.96 -14.06
CA MET A 317 -12.73 -1.62 -14.46
C MET A 317 -11.81 -0.63 -15.16
N LEU A 318 -10.53 -0.99 -15.33
CA LEU A 318 -9.62 -0.24 -16.19
C LEU A 318 -10.11 -0.32 -17.65
N SER A 319 -10.69 0.76 -18.17
CA SER A 319 -11.11 0.84 -19.57
C SER A 319 -10.01 1.45 -20.44
N GLY A 320 -10.12 1.38 -21.76
CA GLY A 320 -9.08 1.93 -22.64
C GLY A 320 -9.36 1.68 -24.12
N PRO A 321 -8.78 0.64 -24.74
CA PRO A 321 -9.23 0.14 -26.03
C PRO A 321 -10.71 -0.25 -25.97
N ARG A 322 -11.41 -0.19 -27.12
CA ARG A 322 -12.79 -0.70 -27.17
C ARG A 322 -12.77 -2.22 -26.93
N PRO A 323 -13.83 -2.81 -26.34
CA PRO A 323 -13.93 -4.24 -26.06
C PRO A 323 -13.64 -5.19 -27.22
N ASP A 324 -13.82 -4.74 -28.47
CA ASP A 324 -13.65 -5.53 -29.68
C ASP A 324 -12.23 -5.43 -30.25
N ASP A 325 -11.45 -4.41 -29.83
CA ASP A 325 -10.09 -4.11 -30.30
C ASP A 325 -9.00 -4.85 -29.49
N ILE A 326 -9.33 -5.32 -28.29
CA ILE A 326 -8.38 -5.83 -27.29
C ILE A 326 -7.61 -7.07 -27.80
N GLU A 327 -8.28 -7.99 -28.48
CA GLU A 327 -7.64 -9.21 -29.01
C GLU A 327 -6.69 -8.88 -30.19
N ASP A 328 -7.05 -7.94 -31.06
CA ASP A 328 -6.19 -7.50 -32.16
C ASP A 328 -4.94 -6.76 -31.66
N LEU A 329 -5.05 -6.02 -30.55
CA LEU A 329 -3.91 -5.44 -29.84
C LEU A 329 -3.04 -6.53 -29.18
N LEU A 330 -3.65 -7.46 -28.43
CA LEU A 330 -2.94 -8.57 -27.76
C LEU A 330 -2.23 -9.53 -28.74
N ALA A 331 -2.75 -9.69 -29.95
CA ALA A 331 -2.12 -10.50 -31.00
C ALA A 331 -0.85 -9.85 -31.59
N ARG A 332 -0.70 -8.53 -31.44
CA ARG A 332 0.39 -7.73 -32.01
C ARG A 332 1.40 -7.24 -30.95
N GLU A 333 0.98 -7.14 -29.69
CA GLU A 333 1.82 -6.58 -28.64
C GLU A 333 2.98 -7.52 -28.25
N SER A 334 4.16 -6.92 -28.17
CA SER A 334 5.45 -7.57 -27.94
C SER A 334 6.17 -7.08 -26.68
N ASP A 335 5.82 -5.91 -26.15
CA ASP A 335 6.31 -5.45 -24.85
C ASP A 335 5.58 -6.20 -23.72
N PRO A 336 6.29 -6.90 -22.82
CA PRO A 336 5.64 -7.66 -21.75
C PRO A 336 4.82 -6.81 -20.78
N ARG A 337 5.19 -5.54 -20.57
CA ARG A 337 4.50 -4.63 -19.64
C ARG A 337 3.17 -4.17 -20.24
N GLU A 338 3.21 -3.69 -21.49
CA GLU A 338 2.02 -3.31 -22.24
C GLU A 338 1.05 -4.48 -22.44
N ARG A 339 1.61 -5.66 -22.79
CA ARG A 339 0.85 -6.90 -22.91
C ARG A 339 0.14 -7.26 -21.60
N ARG A 340 0.84 -7.22 -20.46
CA ARG A 340 0.25 -7.50 -19.14
C ARG A 340 -0.90 -6.54 -18.83
N GLN A 341 -0.73 -5.25 -19.13
CA GLN A 341 -1.79 -4.25 -18.93
C GLN A 341 -3.04 -4.56 -19.78
N LEU A 342 -2.87 -4.95 -21.04
CA LEU A 342 -3.96 -5.41 -21.91
C LEU A 342 -4.62 -6.72 -21.42
N GLU A 343 -3.84 -7.66 -20.90
CA GLU A 343 -4.35 -8.92 -20.34
C GLU A 343 -5.19 -8.68 -19.07
N LEU A 344 -4.84 -7.70 -18.23
CA LEU A 344 -5.67 -7.24 -17.10
C LEU A 344 -7.01 -6.64 -17.59
N VAL A 345 -6.97 -5.72 -18.56
CA VAL A 345 -8.18 -5.10 -19.15
C VAL A 345 -9.10 -6.18 -19.73
N ARG A 346 -8.55 -7.19 -20.41
CA ARG A 346 -9.32 -8.33 -20.91
C ARG A 346 -9.96 -9.15 -19.79
N ALA A 347 -9.18 -9.55 -18.79
CA ALA A 347 -9.66 -10.40 -17.70
C ALA A 347 -10.78 -9.71 -16.90
N GLU A 348 -10.63 -8.42 -16.59
CA GLU A 348 -11.69 -7.63 -15.97
C GLU A 348 -12.93 -7.51 -16.88
N LEU A 349 -12.77 -7.29 -18.18
CA LEU A 349 -13.89 -7.24 -19.13
C LEU A 349 -14.66 -8.57 -19.20
N GLU A 350 -13.95 -9.70 -19.18
CA GLU A 350 -14.55 -11.04 -19.16
C GLU A 350 -15.37 -11.26 -17.88
N ILE A 351 -14.77 -10.99 -16.71
CA ILE A 351 -15.46 -11.06 -15.40
C ILE A 351 -16.69 -10.15 -15.39
N PHE A 352 -16.57 -8.90 -15.84
CA PHE A 352 -17.69 -7.96 -15.91
C PHE A 352 -18.83 -8.48 -16.79
N ARG A 353 -18.49 -9.03 -17.97
CA ARG A 353 -19.47 -9.62 -18.90
C ARG A 353 -20.14 -10.87 -18.30
N GLU A 354 -19.43 -11.70 -17.53
CA GLU A 354 -20.02 -12.82 -16.78
C GLU A 354 -20.99 -12.34 -15.70
N CYS A 355 -20.57 -11.42 -14.84
CA CYS A 355 -21.39 -10.87 -13.78
C CYS A 355 -22.65 -10.18 -14.33
N LEU A 356 -22.54 -9.40 -15.42
CA LEU A 356 -23.67 -8.74 -16.08
C LEU A 356 -24.67 -9.75 -16.68
N ARG A 357 -24.21 -10.86 -17.25
CA ARG A 357 -25.09 -11.94 -17.75
C ARG A 357 -25.83 -12.65 -16.61
N ALA A 358 -25.24 -12.71 -15.42
CA ALA A 358 -25.86 -13.32 -14.24
C ALA A 358 -26.93 -12.43 -13.58
N ILE A 359 -26.99 -11.12 -13.90
CA ILE A 359 -28.08 -10.23 -13.47
C ILE A 359 -29.37 -10.63 -14.20
N PRO A 360 -30.47 -10.99 -13.49
CA PRO A 360 -31.70 -11.42 -14.13
C PRO A 360 -32.36 -10.29 -14.94
N GLU A 361 -33.26 -10.65 -15.86
CA GLU A 361 -34.16 -9.66 -16.46
C GLU A 361 -35.11 -9.10 -15.39
N LEU A 362 -35.35 -7.79 -15.44
CA LEU A 362 -36.23 -7.10 -14.48
C LEU A 362 -37.67 -7.18 -15.00
N PRO A 363 -38.66 -7.54 -14.15
CA PRO A 363 -40.05 -7.62 -14.57
C PRO A 363 -40.59 -6.22 -14.96
N PRO A 364 -41.50 -6.12 -15.95
CA PRO A 364 -41.92 -4.84 -16.51
C PRO A 364 -42.58 -3.90 -15.49
N GLU A 365 -43.24 -4.45 -14.46
CA GLU A 365 -43.86 -3.68 -13.38
C GLU A 365 -42.83 -3.01 -12.44
N ALA A 366 -41.59 -3.48 -12.40
CA ALA A 366 -40.52 -2.88 -11.59
C ALA A 366 -39.97 -1.56 -12.18
N ALA A 367 -40.34 -1.21 -13.42
CA ALA A 367 -39.89 0.02 -14.07
C ALA A 367 -40.60 1.30 -13.57
N VAL A 368 -41.76 1.18 -12.91
CA VAL A 368 -42.63 2.32 -12.56
C VAL A 368 -42.76 2.56 -11.05
N SER A 369 -42.06 1.78 -10.21
CA SER A 369 -41.90 2.09 -8.78
C SER A 369 -40.87 3.21 -8.58
N ALA A 370 -41.21 4.42 -9.04
CA ALA A 370 -40.69 5.63 -8.44
C ALA A 370 -40.98 5.61 -6.92
N VAL A 371 -40.15 6.29 -6.14
CA VAL A 371 -40.48 6.53 -4.73
C VAL A 371 -41.75 7.36 -4.70
N GLU A 372 -42.83 6.83 -4.10
CA GLU A 372 -43.96 7.68 -3.71
C GLU A 372 -43.43 8.73 -2.74
N GLU A 373 -43.32 9.98 -3.20
CA GLU A 373 -43.35 11.10 -2.27
C GLU A 373 -44.64 10.97 -1.43
N PRO A 374 -44.58 11.11 -0.10
CA PRO A 374 -45.77 11.10 0.73
C PRO A 374 -46.56 12.40 0.49
N ALA A 375 -47.39 12.37 -0.57
CA ALA A 375 -48.33 13.42 -0.89
C ALA A 375 -49.48 13.41 0.12
N SER A 376 -49.30 14.13 1.22
CA SER A 376 -50.40 14.58 2.07
C SER A 376 -50.21 16.05 2.41
N GLU A 377 -51.18 16.89 2.03
CA GLU A 377 -51.27 18.29 2.41
C GLU A 377 -51.11 18.48 3.94
N PRO A 378 -50.63 19.65 4.41
CA PRO A 378 -50.64 19.97 5.82
C PRO A 378 -52.09 20.17 6.30
N ALA A 379 -52.70 19.07 6.74
CA ALA A 379 -53.96 19.10 7.47
C ALA A 379 -53.80 20.00 8.70
N LYS A 380 -54.73 20.94 8.87
CA LYS A 380 -54.71 21.93 9.96
C LYS A 380 -54.55 21.22 11.30
N LEU A 381 -53.44 21.49 11.98
CA LEU A 381 -53.21 21.01 13.33
C LEU A 381 -54.15 21.76 14.29
N GLU A 382 -55.32 21.20 14.55
CA GLU A 382 -56.06 21.58 15.76
C GLU A 382 -55.26 21.14 16.99
N ALA A 383 -55.16 22.03 17.97
CA ALA A 383 -54.27 21.86 19.11
C ALA A 383 -54.68 20.66 19.98
N HIS A 384 -54.01 19.52 19.81
CA HIS A 384 -54.12 18.39 20.71
C HIS A 384 -53.15 18.57 21.89
N THR A 385 -53.69 18.60 23.11
CA THR A 385 -52.91 18.71 24.34
C THR A 385 -52.03 17.46 24.50
N PRO A 386 -50.72 17.57 24.79
CA PRO A 386 -49.86 16.40 24.85
C PRO A 386 -50.21 15.51 26.06
N ALA A 387 -50.45 14.24 25.78
CA ALA A 387 -50.46 13.17 26.78
C ALA A 387 -49.03 12.98 27.36
N PRO A 388 -48.88 12.44 28.58
CA PRO A 388 -47.56 12.22 29.17
C PRO A 388 -46.73 11.26 28.29
N VAL A 389 -45.53 11.70 27.93
CA VAL A 389 -44.60 10.95 27.07
C VAL A 389 -44.08 9.73 27.84
N ASP A 390 -44.25 8.53 27.29
CA ASP A 390 -43.61 7.32 27.82
C ASP A 390 -42.09 7.45 27.68
N PRO A 391 -41.31 7.42 28.80
CA PRO A 391 -39.86 7.54 28.74
C PRO A 391 -39.19 6.47 27.88
N LEU A 392 -39.74 5.25 27.81
CA LEU A 392 -39.18 4.17 27.00
C LEU A 392 -39.38 4.45 25.50
N ALA A 393 -40.58 4.90 25.11
CA ALA A 393 -40.86 5.33 23.74
C ALA A 393 -39.99 6.54 23.33
N SER A 394 -39.80 7.51 24.23
CA SER A 394 -38.93 8.67 23.98
C SER A 394 -37.46 8.28 23.83
N ALA A 395 -36.97 7.33 24.64
CA ALA A 395 -35.60 6.83 24.52
C ALA A 395 -35.43 6.05 23.21
N VAL A 396 -36.35 5.16 22.85
CA VAL A 396 -36.32 4.45 21.55
C VAL A 396 -36.34 5.44 20.37
N ALA A 397 -37.10 6.53 20.47
CA ALA A 397 -37.14 7.55 19.43
C ALA A 397 -35.81 8.32 19.27
N SER A 398 -34.94 8.37 20.28
CA SER A 398 -33.61 9.02 20.16
C SER A 398 -32.60 8.19 19.34
N LEU A 399 -32.93 6.94 18.99
CA LEU A 399 -32.19 6.14 18.01
C LEU A 399 -32.51 6.53 16.55
N ALA A 400 -33.48 7.41 16.30
CA ALA A 400 -33.80 7.89 14.96
C ALA A 400 -32.85 9.04 14.55
N GLY A 401 -31.84 8.71 13.76
CA GLY A 401 -30.76 9.61 13.34
C GLY A 401 -29.44 8.86 13.27
N ASP A 402 -28.34 9.54 13.63
CA ASP A 402 -27.04 8.89 13.87
C ASP A 402 -26.94 8.48 15.36
N PRO A 403 -27.14 7.20 15.71
CA PRO A 403 -27.03 6.76 17.10
C PRO A 403 -25.58 6.88 17.60
N THR A 404 -25.45 7.16 18.90
CA THR A 404 -24.18 7.14 19.64
C THR A 404 -24.25 6.14 20.79
N LEU A 405 -23.11 5.70 21.31
CA LEU A 405 -23.05 4.80 22.47
C LEU A 405 -23.86 5.34 23.68
N ALA A 406 -23.87 6.65 23.89
CA ALA A 406 -24.65 7.31 24.94
C ALA A 406 -26.18 7.20 24.70
N THR A 407 -26.65 7.37 23.45
CA THR A 407 -28.08 7.19 23.13
C THR A 407 -28.51 5.73 23.32
N VAL A 408 -27.69 4.76 22.92
CA VAL A 408 -27.95 3.33 23.10
C VAL A 408 -28.02 2.96 24.59
N LEU A 409 -27.08 3.45 25.39
CA LEU A 409 -27.09 3.27 26.84
C LEU A 409 -28.36 3.86 27.47
N GLY A 410 -28.80 5.04 27.00
CA GLY A 410 -30.06 5.65 27.44
C GLY A 410 -31.30 4.79 27.15
N VAL A 411 -31.33 4.05 26.04
CA VAL A 411 -32.41 3.08 25.77
C VAL A 411 -32.31 1.85 26.67
N ALA A 412 -31.11 1.34 26.94
CA ALA A 412 -30.89 0.22 27.86
C ALA A 412 -31.35 0.57 29.28
N ASP A 413 -30.92 1.72 29.80
CA ASP A 413 -31.31 2.20 31.12
C ASP A 413 -32.83 2.48 31.21
N ALA A 414 -33.44 3.07 30.17
CA ALA A 414 -34.89 3.28 30.11
C ALA A 414 -35.69 1.96 30.08
N ALA A 415 -35.16 0.91 29.44
CA ALA A 415 -35.77 -0.43 29.41
C ALA A 415 -35.71 -1.11 30.78
N ASP A 416 -34.55 -1.04 31.46
CA ASP A 416 -34.38 -1.55 32.82
C ASP A 416 -35.25 -0.79 33.83
N ASP A 417 -35.44 0.52 33.63
CA ASP A 417 -36.36 1.34 34.40
C ASP A 417 -37.84 0.95 34.18
N ALA A 418 -38.24 0.69 32.94
CA ALA A 418 -39.60 0.24 32.62
C ALA A 418 -39.89 -1.14 33.26
N GLU A 419 -38.92 -2.07 33.20
CA GLU A 419 -39.00 -3.38 33.84
C GLU A 419 -39.14 -3.29 35.36
N ARG A 420 -38.40 -2.38 36.01
CA ARG A 420 -38.51 -2.11 37.45
C ARG A 420 -39.85 -1.49 37.86
N ARG A 421 -40.49 -0.70 36.99
CA ARG A 421 -41.75 0.00 37.31
C ARG A 421 -42.99 -0.89 37.20
N GLY A 422 -43.01 -1.88 36.31
CA GLY A 422 -43.97 -2.99 36.33
C GLY A 422 -45.10 -3.01 35.27
N PRO A 423 -45.91 -1.95 35.04
CA PRO A 423 -47.10 -2.04 34.18
C PRO A 423 -46.80 -1.97 32.66
N THR A 424 -45.54 -1.96 32.27
CA THR A 424 -45.11 -1.90 30.86
C THR A 424 -45.04 -3.31 30.26
N ASP A 425 -45.47 -3.49 29.01
CA ASP A 425 -45.45 -4.78 28.32
C ASP A 425 -44.02 -5.37 28.21
N PRO A 426 -43.76 -6.57 28.76
CA PRO A 426 -42.47 -7.23 28.65
C PRO A 426 -42.01 -7.50 27.21
N ALA A 427 -42.94 -7.63 26.24
CA ALA A 427 -42.57 -7.76 24.83
C ALA A 427 -42.03 -6.43 24.27
N ALA A 428 -42.65 -5.29 24.63
CA ALA A 428 -42.15 -3.97 24.27
C ALA A 428 -40.77 -3.67 24.87
N ILE A 429 -40.50 -4.10 26.12
CA ILE A 429 -39.17 -3.96 26.76
C ILE A 429 -38.11 -4.76 25.98
N ARG A 430 -38.36 -6.05 25.68
CA ARG A 430 -37.42 -6.87 24.89
C ARG A 430 -37.20 -6.34 23.47
N ALA A 431 -38.23 -5.78 22.84
CA ALA A 431 -38.11 -5.13 21.54
C ALA A 431 -37.32 -3.81 21.60
N ALA A 432 -37.42 -3.05 22.70
CA ALA A 432 -36.60 -1.86 22.92
C ALA A 432 -35.13 -2.23 23.14
N ARG A 433 -34.84 -3.23 23.98
CA ARG A 433 -33.49 -3.80 24.16
C ARG A 433 -32.93 -4.35 22.84
N GLY A 434 -33.77 -4.97 22.02
CA GLY A 434 -33.40 -5.42 20.66
C GLY A 434 -33.01 -4.27 19.73
N ARG A 435 -33.82 -3.21 19.65
CA ARG A 435 -33.46 -2.00 18.86
C ARG A 435 -32.17 -1.34 19.36
N ALA A 436 -31.98 -1.26 20.67
CA ALA A 436 -30.73 -0.78 21.26
C ALA A 436 -29.53 -1.64 20.85
N LEU A 437 -29.66 -2.98 20.88
CA LEU A 437 -28.60 -3.90 20.50
C LEU A 437 -28.27 -3.85 18.99
N ALA A 438 -29.28 -3.69 18.12
CA ALA A 438 -29.07 -3.47 16.70
C ALA A 438 -28.32 -2.15 16.42
N ALA A 439 -28.80 -1.04 17.02
CA ALA A 439 -28.14 0.26 16.93
C ALA A 439 -26.72 0.23 17.49
N LEU A 440 -26.46 -0.51 18.58
CA LEU A 440 -25.11 -0.72 19.12
C LEU A 440 -24.17 -1.35 18.08
N GLY A 441 -24.65 -2.34 17.35
CA GLY A 441 -23.92 -2.92 16.24
C GLY A 441 -23.56 -1.87 15.18
N ASP A 442 -24.51 -1.03 14.77
CA ASP A 442 -24.27 0.00 13.76
C ASP A 442 -23.27 1.07 14.29
N VAL A 443 -23.39 1.49 15.55
CA VAL A 443 -22.44 2.38 16.24
C VAL A 443 -21.01 1.81 16.19
N VAL A 444 -20.85 0.51 16.43
CA VAL A 444 -19.55 -0.19 16.39
C VAL A 444 -19.01 -0.34 14.96
N ALA A 445 -19.89 -0.57 13.98
CA ALA A 445 -19.51 -0.85 12.59
C ALA A 445 -19.29 0.39 11.69
N PHE A 446 -19.78 1.57 12.12
CA PHE A 446 -19.86 2.78 11.29
C PHE A 446 -19.51 4.07 12.07
N ASN A 447 -18.31 4.16 12.66
CA ASN A 447 -17.77 5.37 13.32
C ASN A 447 -18.49 5.90 14.58
N GLY A 448 -19.62 5.32 14.99
CA GLY A 448 -20.39 5.81 16.13
C GLY A 448 -19.65 5.77 17.48
N LEU A 449 -18.63 4.91 17.63
CA LEU A 449 -17.78 4.87 18.84
C LEU A 449 -16.81 6.05 18.94
N THR A 450 -16.39 6.62 17.80
CA THR A 450 -15.49 7.77 17.72
C THR A 450 -16.24 9.07 17.41
N ALA A 451 -17.57 9.05 17.39
CA ALA A 451 -18.39 10.25 17.18
C ALA A 451 -18.12 11.30 18.29
N GLY A 452 -17.54 12.44 17.91
CA GLY A 452 -17.11 13.49 18.84
C GLY A 452 -15.73 13.28 19.47
N ILE A 453 -14.99 12.26 19.03
CA ILE A 453 -13.57 12.10 19.30
C ILE A 453 -12.83 12.46 18.01
N ASP A 454 -12.06 13.55 18.03
CA ASP A 454 -11.24 13.93 16.86
C ASP A 454 -10.25 12.81 16.54
N GLU A 455 -10.41 12.19 15.36
CA GLU A 455 -9.50 11.22 14.78
C GLU A 455 -8.27 11.97 14.27
N PRO A 456 -7.05 11.69 14.78
CA PRO A 456 -5.87 12.48 14.45
C PRO A 456 -5.54 12.40 12.96
N GLY A 457 -5.07 13.51 12.40
CA GLY A 457 -4.71 13.59 10.99
C GLY A 457 -3.39 12.87 10.66
N PRO A 458 -3.08 12.68 9.37
CA PRO A 458 -1.82 12.05 8.92
C PRO A 458 -0.53 12.83 9.26
N GLY A 459 -0.64 14.01 9.86
CA GLY A 459 0.48 14.83 10.34
C GLY A 459 0.57 14.92 11.87
N ASP A 460 -0.36 14.32 12.61
CA ASP A 460 -0.35 14.32 14.06
C ASP A 460 0.57 13.22 14.60
N GLY A 461 1.44 13.56 15.56
CA GLY A 461 2.45 12.65 16.08
C GLY A 461 1.88 11.50 16.91
N ALA A 462 2.71 10.49 17.20
CA ALA A 462 2.30 9.25 17.86
C ALA A 462 1.56 9.45 19.22
N ALA A 463 1.85 10.52 19.96
CA ALA A 463 1.14 10.84 21.21
C ALA A 463 -0.34 11.21 21.02
N ALA A 464 -0.71 11.83 19.89
CA ALA A 464 -2.10 12.14 19.57
C ALA A 464 -2.87 10.86 19.20
N TRP A 465 -2.24 10.00 18.39
CA TRP A 465 -2.75 8.67 18.01
C TRP A 465 -2.89 7.73 19.21
N GLU A 466 -1.94 7.71 20.14
CA GLU A 466 -2.01 6.93 21.38
C GLU A 466 -3.23 7.35 22.22
N GLY A 467 -3.39 8.65 22.50
CA GLY A 467 -4.53 9.16 23.24
C GLY A 467 -5.87 8.96 22.53
N PHE A 468 -5.90 8.97 21.19
CA PHE A 468 -7.09 8.59 20.41
C PHE A 468 -7.41 7.10 20.57
N LEU A 469 -6.42 6.23 20.41
CA LEU A 469 -6.59 4.79 20.50
C LEU A 469 -7.04 4.35 21.90
N GLU A 470 -6.52 4.95 22.96
CA GLU A 470 -6.97 4.70 24.33
C GLU A 470 -8.48 4.97 24.51
N ARG A 471 -8.97 6.09 23.95
CA ARG A 471 -10.39 6.45 24.00
C ARG A 471 -11.25 5.54 23.14
N HIS A 472 -10.77 5.16 21.96
CA HIS A 472 -11.48 4.25 21.06
C HIS A 472 -11.55 2.83 21.65
N LEU A 473 -10.46 2.31 22.22
CA LEU A 473 -10.45 1.06 23.01
C LEU A 473 -11.46 1.12 24.16
N GLY A 474 -11.48 2.21 24.94
CA GLY A 474 -12.44 2.38 26.03
C GLY A 474 -13.91 2.43 25.57
N ALA A 475 -14.19 3.07 24.43
CA ALA A 475 -15.52 3.08 23.83
C ALA A 475 -15.93 1.68 23.32
N PHE A 476 -14.99 0.91 22.77
CA PHE A 476 -15.23 -0.45 22.31
C PHE A 476 -15.45 -1.43 23.48
N GLU A 477 -14.67 -1.32 24.56
CA GLU A 477 -14.86 -2.05 25.82
C GLU A 477 -16.28 -1.80 26.37
N ALA A 478 -16.68 -0.53 26.49
CA ALA A 478 -18.03 -0.17 26.95
C ALA A 478 -19.15 -0.67 26.01
N ALA A 479 -18.90 -0.78 24.71
CA ALA A 479 -19.84 -1.39 23.76
C ALA A 479 -19.94 -2.92 23.90
N VAL A 480 -18.84 -3.60 24.21
CA VAL A 480 -18.84 -5.05 24.53
C VAL A 480 -19.61 -5.32 25.83
N ASP A 481 -19.35 -4.55 26.89
CA ASP A 481 -20.08 -4.64 28.16
C ASP A 481 -21.59 -4.40 27.96
N LEU A 482 -21.96 -3.37 27.19
CA LEU A 482 -23.36 -3.04 26.92
C LEU A 482 -24.07 -4.11 26.08
N ARG A 483 -23.37 -4.70 25.11
CA ARG A 483 -23.84 -5.87 24.34
C ARG A 483 -24.17 -7.03 25.28
N GLU A 484 -23.27 -7.37 26.18
CA GLU A 484 -23.44 -8.49 27.11
C GLU A 484 -24.56 -8.23 28.13
N ARG A 485 -24.65 -7.00 28.67
CA ARG A 485 -25.77 -6.55 29.51
C ARG A 485 -27.12 -6.71 28.79
N LEU A 486 -27.23 -6.23 27.54
CA LEU A 486 -28.46 -6.31 26.75
C LEU A 486 -28.86 -7.76 26.44
N LEU A 487 -27.90 -8.61 26.06
CA LEU A 487 -28.13 -10.03 25.79
C LEU A 487 -28.60 -10.77 27.06
N ALA A 488 -27.95 -10.54 28.20
CA ALA A 488 -28.33 -11.14 29.48
C ALA A 488 -29.72 -10.70 29.97
N ALA A 489 -30.13 -9.46 29.67
CA ALA A 489 -31.45 -8.91 30.00
C ALA A 489 -32.57 -9.32 29.02
N GLY A 490 -32.25 -10.06 27.95
CA GLY A 490 -33.20 -10.60 26.99
C GLY A 490 -33.65 -9.60 25.92
N VAL A 491 -33.44 -9.97 24.66
CA VAL A 491 -33.76 -9.16 23.47
C VAL A 491 -34.78 -9.85 22.55
N ALA A 492 -35.37 -9.08 21.63
CA ALA A 492 -36.20 -9.60 20.55
C ALA A 492 -35.95 -8.82 19.24
N GLY A 493 -35.98 -9.51 18.10
CA GLY A 493 -35.87 -8.88 16.77
C GLY A 493 -34.45 -8.49 16.34
N VAL A 494 -33.43 -9.25 16.76
CA VAL A 494 -32.01 -9.03 16.38
C VAL A 494 -31.40 -10.35 15.90
N GLU A 495 -30.75 -10.32 14.74
CA GLU A 495 -29.98 -11.45 14.22
C GLU A 495 -28.57 -11.45 14.81
N LEU A 496 -28.27 -12.43 15.69
CA LEU A 496 -27.00 -12.48 16.41
C LEU A 496 -25.77 -12.57 15.50
N ARG A 497 -25.86 -13.29 14.37
CA ARG A 497 -24.77 -13.37 13.38
C ARG A 497 -24.47 -12.03 12.72
N GLU A 498 -25.50 -11.21 12.49
CA GLU A 498 -25.36 -9.89 11.88
C GLU A 498 -24.74 -8.89 12.88
N LEU A 499 -25.06 -9.05 14.17
CA LEU A 499 -24.43 -8.33 15.28
C LEU A 499 -22.95 -8.73 15.45
N GLU A 500 -22.63 -10.02 15.45
CA GLU A 500 -21.26 -10.55 15.50
C GLU A 500 -20.41 -10.00 14.34
N ALA A 501 -20.94 -10.01 13.11
CA ALA A 501 -20.26 -9.45 11.93
C ALA A 501 -20.00 -7.94 12.06
N ARG A 502 -20.94 -7.17 12.63
CA ARG A 502 -20.76 -5.74 12.90
C ARG A 502 -19.67 -5.48 13.95
N PHE A 503 -19.64 -6.25 15.04
CA PHE A 503 -18.59 -6.16 16.06
C PHE A 503 -17.21 -6.55 15.50
N ALA A 504 -17.14 -7.60 14.67
CA ALA A 504 -15.91 -7.98 13.99
C ALA A 504 -15.39 -6.86 13.08
N LYS A 505 -16.28 -6.21 12.32
CA LYS A 505 -15.92 -5.05 11.47
C LYS A 505 -15.38 -3.86 12.27
N GLY A 506 -16.00 -3.52 13.41
CA GLY A 506 -15.47 -2.49 14.30
C GLY A 506 -14.10 -2.85 14.88
N GLY A 507 -13.91 -4.13 15.25
CA GLY A 507 -12.65 -4.65 15.76
C GLY A 507 -11.51 -4.56 14.75
N LEU A 508 -11.76 -4.91 13.47
CA LEU A 508 -10.77 -4.76 12.39
C LEU A 508 -10.23 -3.33 12.31
N ARG A 509 -11.10 -2.33 12.36
CA ARG A 509 -10.69 -0.92 12.31
C ARG A 509 -9.90 -0.47 13.54
N LEU A 510 -10.20 -1.02 14.73
CA LEU A 510 -9.38 -0.76 15.90
C LEU A 510 -7.96 -1.34 15.73
N GLY A 511 -7.84 -2.46 15.03
CA GLY A 511 -6.56 -3.02 14.55
C GLY A 511 -5.81 -2.08 13.60
N GLU A 512 -6.50 -1.53 12.58
CA GLU A 512 -5.91 -0.56 11.63
C GLU A 512 -5.34 0.68 12.34
N HIS A 513 -6.04 1.20 13.34
CA HIS A 513 -5.56 2.34 14.15
C HIS A 513 -4.37 1.97 15.04
N LEU A 514 -4.34 0.76 15.61
CA LEU A 514 -3.21 0.24 16.40
C LEU A 514 -1.96 0.02 15.53
N GLU A 515 -2.13 -0.45 14.30
CA GLU A 515 -1.06 -0.53 13.31
C GLU A 515 -0.54 0.87 12.93
N THR A 516 -1.43 1.82 12.66
CA THR A 516 -1.08 3.23 12.36
C THR A 516 -0.24 3.86 13.49
N LEU A 517 -0.63 3.67 14.74
CA LEU A 517 0.14 4.13 15.91
C LEU A 517 1.54 3.48 15.95
N THR A 518 1.62 2.20 15.63
CA THR A 518 2.87 1.44 15.61
C THR A 518 3.82 1.95 14.52
N GLU A 519 3.30 2.26 13.32
CA GLU A 519 4.09 2.89 12.26
C GLU A 519 4.68 4.23 12.69
N LEU A 520 3.87 5.10 13.30
CA LEU A 520 4.28 6.42 13.76
C LEU A 520 5.35 6.34 14.87
N MET A 521 5.15 5.49 15.88
CA MET A 521 6.15 5.29 16.93
C MET A 521 7.48 4.75 16.36
N THR A 522 7.42 3.85 15.37
CA THR A 522 8.64 3.30 14.76
C THR A 522 9.35 4.31 13.86
N TYR A 523 8.59 5.19 13.19
CA TYR A 523 9.13 6.29 12.40
C TYR A 523 9.88 7.32 13.25
N ASP A 524 9.34 7.66 14.43
CA ASP A 524 10.00 8.55 15.39
C ASP A 524 11.34 7.96 15.90
N VAL A 525 11.39 6.64 16.13
CA VAL A 525 12.64 5.93 16.46
C VAL A 525 13.66 6.06 15.32
N GLY A 526 13.26 5.79 14.07
CA GLY A 526 14.12 5.89 12.90
C GLY A 526 14.74 7.29 12.71
N ARG A 527 13.94 8.35 12.86
CA ARG A 527 14.43 9.74 12.80
C ARG A 527 15.45 10.08 13.88
N GLY A 528 15.34 9.47 15.07
CA GLY A 528 16.31 9.67 16.15
C GLY A 528 17.73 9.20 15.80
N TRP A 529 17.87 8.28 14.84
CA TRP A 529 19.14 7.59 14.58
C TRP A 529 19.97 8.19 13.44
N GLU A 530 19.39 9.00 12.57
CA GLU A 530 20.13 9.68 11.48
C GLU A 530 21.25 10.60 12.01
N GLY A 531 21.23 10.95 13.31
CA GLY A 531 22.29 11.69 14.01
C GLY A 531 23.33 10.84 14.76
N ALA A 532 23.22 9.51 14.82
CA ALA A 532 24.06 8.67 15.68
C ALA A 532 25.41 8.30 15.02
N SER A 533 26.51 8.81 15.57
CA SER A 533 27.87 8.58 15.05
C SER A 533 28.57 7.39 15.73
N ALA A 534 29.04 6.44 14.92
CA ALA A 534 29.83 5.21 15.21
C ALA A 534 29.06 3.86 15.19
N SER A 535 29.56 2.90 14.39
CA SER A 535 28.86 1.64 14.07
C SER A 535 28.71 0.65 15.23
N ALA A 536 29.69 0.55 16.13
CA ALA A 536 29.60 -0.37 17.28
C ALA A 536 28.60 0.07 18.36
N ALA A 537 28.23 1.36 18.40
CA ALA A 537 27.22 1.87 19.33
C ALA A 537 25.79 1.73 18.80
N ARG A 538 25.61 1.57 17.48
CA ARG A 538 24.28 1.58 16.84
C ARG A 538 23.47 0.33 17.12
N LEU A 539 24.10 -0.84 17.17
CA LEU A 539 23.40 -2.09 17.43
C LEU A 539 22.78 -2.17 18.85
N GLY A 540 23.42 -1.57 19.87
CA GLY A 540 22.81 -1.38 21.19
C GLY A 540 21.74 -0.29 21.17
N ALA A 541 22.04 0.87 20.57
CA ALA A 541 21.08 1.97 20.46
C ALA A 541 19.80 1.62 19.67
N VAL A 542 19.87 0.63 18.76
CA VAL A 542 18.70 0.03 18.11
C VAL A 542 17.72 -0.46 19.16
N ALA A 543 18.20 -1.29 20.08
CA ALA A 543 17.36 -1.98 21.03
C ALA A 543 16.92 -1.06 22.17
N ASP A 544 17.81 -0.19 22.65
CA ASP A 544 17.49 0.89 23.61
C ASP A 544 16.37 1.81 23.09
N GLY A 545 16.37 2.10 21.77
CA GLY A 545 15.35 2.93 21.13
C GLY A 545 13.98 2.24 20.97
N LEU A 546 13.96 0.91 20.93
CA LEU A 546 12.75 0.11 20.72
C LEU A 546 12.01 -0.25 22.01
N GLU A 547 12.70 -0.37 23.15
CA GLU A 547 12.07 -0.64 24.44
C GLU A 547 10.91 0.33 24.77
N PRO A 548 11.07 1.67 24.68
CA PRO A 548 9.99 2.60 24.98
C PRO A 548 8.77 2.46 24.07
N VAL A 549 8.96 2.04 22.82
CA VAL A 549 7.86 1.79 21.86
C VAL A 549 7.10 0.53 22.24
N VAL A 550 7.81 -0.59 22.46
CA VAL A 550 7.21 -1.86 22.87
C VAL A 550 6.49 -1.73 24.22
N ALA A 551 7.04 -0.96 25.16
CA ALA A 551 6.42 -0.71 26.46
C ALA A 551 5.09 0.06 26.37
N ARG A 552 4.92 0.94 25.37
CA ARG A 552 3.69 1.71 25.14
C ARG A 552 2.65 0.96 24.32
N LEU A 553 3.07 0.18 23.32
CA LEU A 553 2.16 -0.62 22.50
C LEU A 553 1.56 -1.80 23.25
N ARG A 554 2.35 -2.50 24.07
CA ARG A 554 1.94 -3.76 24.72
C ARG A 554 0.63 -3.67 25.53
N PRO A 555 0.38 -2.63 26.37
CA PRO A 555 -0.91 -2.47 27.05
C PRO A 555 -2.12 -2.30 26.12
N LEU A 556 -1.92 -1.72 24.93
CA LEU A 556 -2.96 -1.48 23.93
C LEU A 556 -3.24 -2.78 23.14
N GLU A 557 -2.18 -3.51 22.77
CA GLU A 557 -2.27 -4.86 22.18
C GLU A 557 -2.98 -5.86 23.10
N ASP A 558 -2.64 -5.88 24.39
CA ASP A 558 -3.22 -6.81 25.37
C ASP A 558 -4.71 -6.53 25.60
N ARG A 559 -5.13 -5.26 25.61
CA ARG A 559 -6.55 -4.85 25.65
C ARG A 559 -7.29 -5.26 24.38
N ALA A 560 -6.73 -4.98 23.20
CA ALA A 560 -7.32 -5.38 21.91
C ALA A 560 -7.47 -6.91 21.80
N ALA A 561 -6.47 -7.67 22.27
CA ALA A 561 -6.52 -9.13 22.31
C ALA A 561 -7.60 -9.66 23.28
N ALA A 562 -7.78 -9.03 24.44
CA ALA A 562 -8.85 -9.39 25.39
C ALA A 562 -10.26 -9.19 24.81
N LEU A 563 -10.43 -8.25 23.88
CA LEU A 563 -11.68 -8.00 23.15
C LEU A 563 -11.91 -9.00 21.98
N GLY A 564 -10.99 -9.95 21.75
CA GLY A 564 -11.08 -10.92 20.67
C GLY A 564 -10.83 -10.34 19.28
N ILE A 565 -10.16 -9.18 19.19
CA ILE A 565 -9.88 -8.51 17.92
C ILE A 565 -8.83 -9.34 17.14
N PRO A 566 -9.14 -9.77 15.89
CA PRO A 566 -8.18 -10.48 15.05
C PRO A 566 -6.93 -9.64 14.85
N ASP A 567 -5.77 -10.31 14.75
CA ASP A 567 -4.52 -9.64 14.40
C ASP A 567 -4.10 -8.47 15.31
N ALA A 568 -4.55 -8.41 16.57
CA ALA A 568 -4.09 -7.43 17.58
C ALA A 568 -2.56 -7.40 17.80
N ARG A 569 -1.82 -8.43 17.35
CA ARG A 569 -0.35 -8.50 17.32
C ARG A 569 0.27 -8.22 15.93
N ALA A 570 -0.52 -7.85 14.92
CA ALA A 570 0.00 -7.42 13.61
C ALA A 570 0.89 -6.18 13.74
N ALA A 571 0.62 -5.31 14.71
CA ALA A 571 1.51 -4.26 15.16
C ALA A 571 2.98 -4.73 15.29
N ARG A 572 3.24 -5.89 15.91
CA ARG A 572 4.61 -6.44 16.05
C ARG A 572 5.23 -6.88 14.72
N ARG A 573 4.45 -7.50 13.83
CA ARG A 573 4.89 -7.82 12.46
C ARG A 573 5.25 -6.55 11.68
N THR A 574 4.49 -5.48 11.86
CA THR A 574 4.75 -4.17 11.24
C THR A 574 5.98 -3.50 11.87
N LEU A 575 6.16 -3.60 13.18
CA LEU A 575 7.38 -3.20 13.89
C LEU A 575 8.61 -3.96 13.37
N GLY A 576 8.56 -5.30 13.25
CA GLY A 576 9.64 -6.12 12.68
C GLY A 576 10.00 -5.75 11.24
N ARG A 577 9.00 -5.54 10.37
CA ARG A 577 9.20 -5.04 8.99
C ARG A 577 9.91 -3.68 8.94
N ARG A 578 9.66 -2.80 9.91
CA ARG A 578 10.24 -1.45 9.99
C ARG A 578 11.61 -1.44 10.69
N ILE A 579 11.91 -2.42 11.54
CA ILE A 579 13.22 -2.63 12.16
C ILE A 579 14.22 -3.27 11.19
N ALA A 580 13.78 -4.10 10.25
CA ALA A 580 14.68 -4.76 9.30
C ALA A 580 15.62 -3.77 8.53
N PRO A 581 15.15 -2.66 7.92
CA PRO A 581 16.02 -1.66 7.29
C PRO A 581 16.95 -0.94 8.29
N LEU A 582 16.51 -0.79 9.53
CA LEU A 582 17.27 -0.15 10.61
C LEU A 582 18.43 -1.05 11.09
N LEU A 583 18.19 -2.37 11.18
CA LEU A 583 19.24 -3.37 11.41
C LEU A 583 20.18 -3.51 10.22
N GLU A 584 19.66 -3.50 8.98
CA GLU A 584 20.48 -3.49 7.76
C GLU A 584 21.47 -2.33 7.76
N ALA A 585 20.99 -1.11 8.03
CA ALA A 585 21.83 0.09 8.13
C ALA A 585 22.86 -0.02 9.28
N ALA A 586 22.47 -0.58 10.44
CA ALA A 586 23.39 -0.81 11.55
C ALA A 586 24.50 -1.80 11.17
N TYR A 587 24.16 -2.92 10.51
CA TYR A 587 25.14 -3.91 10.03
C TYR A 587 25.99 -3.40 8.87
N ALA A 588 25.46 -2.56 7.98
CA ALA A 588 26.16 -2.02 6.81
C ALA A 588 27.48 -1.30 7.17
N ASP A 589 27.48 -0.55 8.28
CA ASP A 589 28.65 0.18 8.76
C ASP A 589 29.58 -0.62 9.71
N VAL A 590 29.26 -1.89 9.99
CA VAL A 590 30.15 -2.78 10.75
C VAL A 590 31.38 -3.13 9.93
N ARG A 591 32.56 -2.90 10.54
CA ARG A 591 33.90 -3.22 10.02
C ARG A 591 34.81 -3.84 11.10
N GLU A 592 34.22 -4.48 12.11
CA GLU A 592 34.98 -5.07 13.22
C GLU A 592 35.84 -6.24 12.73
N ALA A 593 37.15 -6.14 12.92
CA ALA A 593 38.13 -7.12 12.49
C ALA A 593 38.33 -8.24 13.54
N ASP A 594 37.98 -7.97 14.81
CA ASP A 594 37.85 -9.00 15.83
C ASP A 594 36.51 -9.74 15.68
N ARG A 595 36.56 -10.86 14.97
CA ARG A 595 35.41 -11.73 14.69
C ARG A 595 34.76 -12.27 15.97
N GLY A 596 35.54 -12.49 17.04
CA GLY A 596 34.99 -12.95 18.33
C GLY A 596 34.22 -11.84 19.04
N ARG A 597 34.67 -10.59 18.91
CA ARG A 597 33.93 -9.41 19.39
C ARG A 597 32.64 -9.20 18.60
N LEU A 598 32.66 -9.33 17.27
CA LEU A 598 31.45 -9.25 16.44
C LEU A 598 30.39 -10.28 16.87
N VAL A 599 30.79 -11.53 17.14
CA VAL A 599 29.89 -12.59 17.65
C VAL A 599 29.27 -12.21 18.99
N GLN A 600 30.00 -11.54 19.89
CA GLN A 600 29.48 -11.06 21.17
C GLN A 600 28.52 -9.87 21.02
N GLU A 601 28.85 -8.91 20.15
CA GLU A 601 27.98 -7.76 19.86
C GLU A 601 26.64 -8.21 19.24
N VAL A 602 26.66 -9.18 18.30
CA VAL A 602 25.44 -9.76 17.71
C VAL A 602 24.64 -10.57 18.72
N ARG A 603 25.30 -11.33 19.62
CA ARG A 603 24.63 -12.06 20.70
C ARG A 603 23.81 -11.10 21.58
N GLN A 604 24.40 -9.98 22.01
CA GLN A 604 23.72 -8.99 22.85
C GLN A 604 22.48 -8.40 22.15
N VAL A 605 22.57 -8.11 20.85
CA VAL A 605 21.42 -7.64 20.05
C VAL A 605 20.30 -8.68 20.01
N LEU A 606 20.61 -9.96 19.80
CA LEU A 606 19.62 -11.02 19.74
C LEU A 606 18.97 -11.31 21.10
N GLU A 607 19.74 -11.24 22.19
CA GLU A 607 19.22 -11.33 23.56
C GLU A 607 18.23 -10.18 23.84
N GLU A 608 18.55 -8.97 23.39
CA GLU A 608 17.75 -7.77 23.62
C GLU A 608 16.48 -7.71 22.73
N LEU A 609 16.59 -8.04 21.44
CA LEU A 609 15.43 -8.26 20.56
C LEU A 609 14.54 -9.41 21.08
N GLY A 610 15.15 -10.42 21.71
CA GLY A 610 14.43 -11.51 22.38
C GLY A 610 13.61 -11.01 23.57
N ARG A 611 14.19 -10.16 24.43
CA ARG A 611 13.47 -9.48 25.54
C ARG A 611 12.27 -8.67 25.04
N LEU A 612 12.40 -8.05 23.86
CA LEU A 612 11.34 -7.28 23.22
C LEU A 612 10.32 -8.13 22.43
N THR A 613 10.53 -9.45 22.32
CA THR A 613 9.74 -10.40 21.50
C THR A 613 9.68 -10.04 20.01
N LEU A 614 10.83 -9.65 19.45
CA LEU A 614 10.96 -9.19 18.05
C LEU A 614 11.79 -10.13 17.14
N VAL A 615 12.41 -11.17 17.69
CA VAL A 615 13.28 -12.08 16.91
C VAL A 615 12.47 -12.92 15.91
N GLU A 616 11.27 -13.36 16.29
CA GLU A 616 10.39 -14.18 15.43
C GLU A 616 9.89 -13.41 14.19
N ASP A 617 9.78 -12.08 14.28
CA ASP A 617 9.33 -11.20 13.20
C ASP A 617 10.45 -10.85 12.19
N LEU A 618 11.69 -11.34 12.40
CA LEU A 618 12.87 -11.02 11.59
C LEU A 618 13.37 -12.25 10.80
N SER A 619 13.71 -12.04 9.53
CA SER A 619 14.21 -13.14 8.68
C SER A 619 15.65 -13.53 9.04
N ARG A 620 15.82 -14.77 9.53
CA ARG A 620 17.13 -15.39 9.75
C ARG A 620 18.03 -15.34 8.51
N ALA A 621 17.46 -15.48 7.30
CA ALA A 621 18.23 -15.42 6.06
C ALA A 621 18.78 -13.99 5.82
N GLN A 622 17.95 -12.95 5.97
CA GLN A 622 18.38 -11.56 5.81
C GLN A 622 19.44 -11.16 6.86
N HIS A 623 19.26 -11.56 8.12
CA HIS A 623 20.29 -11.36 9.15
C HIS A 623 21.62 -12.02 8.76
N LEU A 624 21.57 -13.26 8.27
CA LEU A 624 22.77 -13.99 7.84
C LEU A 624 23.45 -13.32 6.63
N GLU A 625 22.69 -12.75 5.69
CA GLU A 625 23.22 -11.97 4.56
C GLU A 625 23.96 -10.69 5.03
N TRP A 626 23.36 -9.91 5.93
CA TRP A 626 23.98 -8.68 6.44
C TRP A 626 25.24 -8.97 7.25
N LEU A 627 25.22 -10.04 8.05
CA LEU A 627 26.35 -10.52 8.85
C LEU A 627 27.48 -11.09 7.98
N ALA A 628 27.15 -11.86 6.93
CA ALA A 628 28.11 -12.31 5.92
C ALA A 628 28.81 -11.12 5.25
N ALA A 629 28.05 -10.09 4.88
CA ALA A 629 28.62 -8.87 4.30
C ALA A 629 29.50 -8.09 5.30
N ALA A 630 29.12 -8.02 6.57
CA ALA A 630 29.92 -7.41 7.64
C ALA A 630 31.24 -8.16 7.87
N LEU A 631 31.22 -9.50 7.90
CA LEU A 631 32.41 -10.34 7.98
C LEU A 631 33.38 -10.10 6.83
N VAL A 632 32.88 -9.97 5.59
CA VAL A 632 33.73 -9.67 4.42
C VAL A 632 34.27 -8.23 4.45
N ARG A 633 33.51 -7.27 4.97
CA ARG A 633 33.96 -5.86 5.15
C ARG A 633 35.05 -5.72 6.22
N GLY A 634 34.97 -6.46 7.31
CA GLY A 634 35.99 -6.48 8.37
C GLY A 634 37.27 -7.27 8.01
N ASP A 635 37.25 -8.04 6.92
CA ASP A 635 38.39 -8.83 6.46
C ASP A 635 39.23 -8.04 5.44
N GLU A 636 40.23 -7.29 5.91
CA GLU A 636 41.17 -6.62 5.02
C GLU A 636 42.27 -7.58 4.51
N PRO A 637 42.52 -7.65 3.18
CA PRO A 637 43.56 -8.50 2.63
C PRO A 637 44.94 -7.97 3.04
N ARG A 638 45.77 -8.85 3.61
CA ARG A 638 47.11 -8.48 4.10
C ARG A 638 48.16 -8.61 2.99
N PRO A 639 49.11 -7.66 2.90
CA PRO A 639 50.23 -7.79 1.97
C PRO A 639 51.08 -9.01 2.36
N VAL A 640 51.55 -9.74 1.35
CA VAL A 640 52.42 -10.89 1.54
C VAL A 640 53.86 -10.40 1.70
N PRO A 641 54.56 -10.69 2.82
CA PRO A 641 55.92 -10.19 3.03
C PRO A 641 56.94 -10.74 2.03
N GLU A 642 57.98 -9.95 1.77
CA GLU A 642 59.11 -10.32 0.91
C GLU A 642 60.23 -11.05 1.67
N THR A 643 60.36 -10.83 2.99
CA THR A 643 61.35 -11.49 3.84
C THR A 643 60.84 -12.84 4.34
N HIS A 644 61.76 -13.80 4.53
CA HIS A 644 61.47 -15.17 4.91
C HIS A 644 61.91 -15.43 6.36
N ASP A 645 61.14 -14.89 7.29
CA ASP A 645 61.45 -14.90 8.73
C ASP A 645 60.20 -15.08 9.62
N LEU A 646 60.43 -15.29 10.91
CA LEU A 646 59.36 -15.47 11.90
C LEU A 646 58.47 -14.22 12.09
N GLY A 647 59.02 -13.02 11.91
CA GLY A 647 58.29 -11.76 11.98
C GLY A 647 57.33 -11.59 10.80
N ALA A 648 57.80 -11.87 9.59
CA ALA A 648 57.02 -11.92 8.36
C ALA A 648 55.87 -12.94 8.43
N TYR A 649 56.14 -14.18 8.89
CA TYR A 649 55.07 -15.17 9.13
C TYR A 649 53.99 -14.65 10.11
N ARG A 650 54.41 -13.99 11.20
CA ARG A 650 53.49 -13.43 12.19
C ARG A 650 52.68 -12.25 11.63
N ALA A 651 53.28 -11.40 10.79
CA ALA A 651 52.58 -10.33 10.09
C ALA A 651 51.52 -10.88 9.12
N LEU A 652 51.85 -11.94 8.37
CA LEU A 652 50.92 -12.62 7.46
C LEU A 652 49.73 -13.25 8.20
N ARG A 653 49.98 -13.97 9.31
CA ARG A 653 48.92 -14.58 10.15
C ARG A 653 48.10 -13.54 10.95
N GLY A 654 48.70 -12.41 11.33
CA GLY A 654 48.04 -11.27 11.99
C GLY A 654 47.36 -11.61 13.33
N PRO A 655 46.53 -10.68 13.86
CA PRO A 655 45.92 -10.82 15.19
C PRO A 655 44.74 -11.81 15.20
N SER A 656 43.75 -11.63 14.31
CA SER A 656 42.60 -12.53 14.20
C SER A 656 42.98 -13.82 13.47
N ARG A 657 42.74 -14.96 14.11
CA ARG A 657 43.06 -16.32 13.61
C ARG A 657 41.86 -17.06 12.99
N VAL A 658 40.71 -16.38 12.85
CA VAL A 658 39.31 -16.91 12.77
C VAL A 658 39.17 -18.44 12.59
N PRO A 659 38.73 -19.01 11.41
CA PRO A 659 38.37 -18.46 10.08
C PRO A 659 37.15 -17.50 9.95
N LEU A 660 36.73 -17.14 8.73
CA LEU A 660 35.45 -16.43 8.48
C LEU A 660 34.29 -17.42 8.50
N ALA A 661 34.46 -18.60 7.89
CA ALA A 661 33.49 -19.69 7.94
C ALA A 661 33.15 -20.12 9.39
N TYR A 662 34.14 -20.09 10.29
CA TYR A 662 33.92 -20.34 11.73
C TYR A 662 32.99 -19.28 12.36
N ALA A 663 33.31 -17.99 12.17
CA ALA A 663 32.50 -16.90 12.71
C ALA A 663 31.08 -16.89 12.11
N LEU A 664 30.95 -17.20 10.82
CA LEU A 664 29.66 -17.37 10.16
C LEU A 664 28.83 -18.51 10.78
N ALA A 665 29.45 -19.65 11.10
CA ALA A 665 28.77 -20.75 11.76
C ALA A 665 28.34 -20.39 13.20
N GLU A 666 29.17 -19.67 13.97
CA GLU A 666 28.76 -19.17 15.29
C GLU A 666 27.57 -18.20 15.20
N LEU A 667 27.57 -17.29 14.22
CA LEU A 667 26.48 -16.35 13.96
C LEU A 667 25.20 -17.06 13.49
N ALA A 668 25.31 -18.06 12.62
CA ALA A 668 24.18 -18.89 12.20
C ALA A 668 23.58 -19.68 13.38
N GLY A 669 24.43 -20.26 14.24
CA GLY A 669 24.02 -20.93 15.47
C GLY A 669 23.31 -20.00 16.47
N LEU A 670 23.77 -18.75 16.58
CA LEU A 670 23.10 -17.71 17.36
C LEU A 670 21.70 -17.38 16.82
N LEU A 671 21.57 -17.17 15.51
CA LEU A 671 20.28 -16.87 14.86
C LEU A 671 19.28 -18.03 15.00
N ALA A 672 19.73 -19.28 14.91
CA ALA A 672 18.89 -20.46 15.15
C ALA A 672 18.47 -20.56 16.64
N SER A 673 19.41 -20.32 17.56
CA SER A 673 19.15 -20.38 19.01
C SER A 673 18.14 -19.33 19.47
N ALA A 674 18.16 -18.15 18.85
CA ALA A 674 17.25 -17.04 19.20
C ALA A 674 15.81 -17.24 18.66
N ALA A 675 15.60 -18.23 17.78
CA ALA A 675 14.29 -18.61 17.23
C ALA A 675 13.72 -19.89 17.90
N ASP A 676 14.07 -20.14 19.16
CA ASP A 676 13.67 -21.31 19.97
C ASP A 676 13.98 -22.71 19.40
N GLU A 677 14.72 -22.82 18.30
CA GLU A 677 15.22 -24.10 17.75
C GLU A 677 16.41 -24.68 18.55
N GLY A 678 16.98 -23.88 19.45
CA GLY A 678 18.15 -24.24 20.26
C GLY A 678 19.47 -24.17 19.47
N TRP A 679 20.59 -24.44 20.15
CA TRP A 679 21.90 -24.43 19.49
C TRP A 679 22.07 -25.66 18.59
N PRO A 680 22.45 -25.49 17.30
CA PRO A 680 22.72 -26.59 16.40
C PRO A 680 23.79 -27.56 16.94
N GLY A 681 23.38 -28.80 17.24
CA GLY A 681 24.21 -29.77 17.96
C GLY A 681 25.38 -30.38 17.18
N ASP A 682 25.44 -30.19 15.86
CA ASP A 682 26.50 -30.71 15.00
C ASP A 682 26.79 -29.80 13.78
N LEU A 683 27.88 -30.12 13.06
CA LEU A 683 28.31 -29.41 11.85
C LEU A 683 27.32 -29.50 10.69
N GLY A 684 26.51 -30.55 10.60
CA GLY A 684 25.49 -30.72 9.56
C GLY A 684 24.33 -29.75 9.75
N ALA A 685 23.87 -29.58 10.99
CA ALA A 685 22.87 -28.59 11.35
C ALA A 685 23.38 -27.15 11.15
N LEU A 686 24.62 -26.84 11.55
CA LEU A 686 25.25 -25.54 11.26
C LEU A 686 25.38 -25.27 9.76
N ARG A 687 25.78 -26.28 8.97
CA ARG A 687 25.81 -26.19 7.50
C ARG A 687 24.42 -25.97 6.90
N ALA A 688 23.36 -26.52 7.47
CA ALA A 688 22.00 -26.28 7.01
C ALA A 688 21.55 -24.83 7.25
N GLU A 689 21.90 -24.23 8.40
CA GLU A 689 21.61 -22.82 8.69
C GLU A 689 22.47 -21.87 7.85
N VAL A 690 23.77 -22.14 7.69
CA VAL A 690 24.64 -21.47 6.69
C VAL A 690 24.10 -21.68 5.27
N GLY A 691 23.38 -22.77 5.04
CA GLY A 691 22.67 -23.12 3.81
C GLY A 691 21.62 -22.10 3.36
N ARG A 692 21.11 -21.27 4.28
CA ARG A 692 20.14 -20.19 4.01
C ARG A 692 20.75 -19.00 3.28
N LEU A 693 22.07 -18.82 3.36
CA LEU A 693 22.80 -17.81 2.58
C LEU A 693 22.88 -18.23 1.12
N ASP A 694 22.83 -17.30 0.18
CA ASP A 694 22.95 -17.60 -1.26
C ASP A 694 24.33 -18.17 -1.63
N GLU A 695 24.47 -18.67 -2.86
CA GLU A 695 25.71 -19.27 -3.36
C GLU A 695 26.84 -18.27 -3.61
N GLU A 696 26.54 -17.03 -4.02
CA GLU A 696 27.53 -16.00 -4.34
C GLU A 696 28.25 -15.48 -3.07
N ARG A 697 27.49 -15.20 -2.01
CA ARG A 697 28.01 -14.76 -0.71
C ARG A 697 28.75 -15.89 0.00
N ARG A 698 28.28 -17.15 -0.11
CA ARG A 698 29.02 -18.33 0.36
C ARG A 698 30.34 -18.53 -0.39
N ALA A 699 30.35 -18.38 -1.71
CA ALA A 699 31.57 -18.43 -2.52
C ALA A 699 32.55 -17.31 -2.12
N THR A 700 32.06 -16.07 -1.95
CA THR A 700 32.87 -14.92 -1.53
C THR A 700 33.57 -15.16 -0.18
N LEU A 701 32.85 -15.69 0.81
CA LEU A 701 33.41 -16.04 2.13
C LEU A 701 34.47 -17.14 2.04
N ALA A 702 34.19 -18.19 1.27
CA ALA A 702 35.14 -19.28 1.05
C ALA A 702 36.41 -18.79 0.32
N ASP A 703 36.26 -17.93 -0.69
CA ASP A 703 37.38 -17.36 -1.44
C ASP A 703 38.31 -16.50 -0.59
N ARG A 704 37.76 -15.77 0.40
CA ARG A 704 38.56 -15.01 1.38
C ARG A 704 39.36 -15.93 2.31
N ASP A 705 38.73 -16.94 2.91
CA ASP A 705 39.43 -17.87 3.79
C ASP A 705 40.47 -18.72 3.03
N LEU A 706 40.10 -19.31 1.90
CA LEU A 706 41.01 -20.12 1.09
C LEU A 706 42.11 -19.26 0.45
N GLY A 707 41.82 -18.03 0.03
CA GLY A 707 42.83 -17.08 -0.46
C GLY A 707 43.88 -16.73 0.59
N ARG A 708 43.48 -16.52 1.86
CA ARG A 708 44.42 -16.34 2.98
C ARG A 708 45.31 -17.57 3.17
N LEU A 709 44.72 -18.76 3.14
CA LEU A 709 45.43 -20.04 3.33
C LEU A 709 46.36 -20.36 2.15
N GLU A 710 45.98 -20.00 0.93
CA GLU A 710 46.78 -20.12 -0.28
C GLU A 710 47.98 -19.15 -0.28
N ALA A 711 47.79 -17.90 0.14
CA ALA A 711 48.89 -16.96 0.36
C ALA A 711 49.87 -17.46 1.44
N LEU A 712 49.35 -18.10 2.50
CA LEU A 712 50.14 -18.71 3.56
C LEU A 712 50.97 -19.90 3.07
N VAL A 713 50.38 -20.88 2.39
CA VAL A 713 51.15 -22.04 1.90
C VAL A 713 52.19 -21.59 0.87
N ALA A 714 51.85 -20.66 -0.02
CA ALA A 714 52.79 -20.10 -1.00
C ALA A 714 53.96 -19.34 -0.34
N TYR A 715 53.73 -18.67 0.80
CA TYR A 715 54.78 -18.06 1.61
C TYR A 715 55.68 -19.12 2.26
N LEU A 716 55.11 -20.15 2.88
CA LEU A 716 55.89 -21.23 3.51
C LEU A 716 56.69 -22.06 2.47
N GLU A 717 56.12 -22.30 1.28
CA GLU A 717 56.80 -22.88 0.12
C GLU A 717 57.97 -22.02 -0.40
N ARG A 718 57.91 -20.69 -0.27
CA ARG A 718 59.03 -19.78 -0.61
C ARG A 718 60.09 -19.75 0.49
N TRP A 719 59.68 -19.67 1.76
CA TRP A 719 60.59 -19.72 2.91
C TRP A 719 61.39 -21.03 2.92
N HIS A 720 60.75 -22.17 2.66
CA HIS A 720 61.46 -23.43 2.53
C HIS A 720 62.52 -23.41 1.41
N ARG A 721 62.21 -22.78 0.26
CA ARG A 721 63.12 -22.67 -0.89
C ARG A 721 64.25 -21.66 -0.71
N SER A 722 64.10 -20.64 0.13
CA SER A 722 65.19 -19.70 0.39
C SER A 722 66.26 -20.31 1.31
N GLY A 723 65.86 -21.22 2.20
CA GLY A 723 66.74 -21.86 3.18
C GLY A 723 67.03 -21.00 4.42
N ASP A 724 66.50 -19.77 4.45
CA ASP A 724 66.64 -18.85 5.58
C ASP A 724 65.92 -19.39 6.81
N GLU A 725 66.50 -19.17 8.00
CA GLU A 725 65.91 -19.54 9.30
C GLU A 725 65.25 -20.95 9.36
N ALA A 726 65.80 -21.97 8.69
CA ALA A 726 65.16 -23.29 8.55
C ALA A 726 64.75 -23.96 9.89
N VAL A 727 65.41 -23.62 11.00
CA VAL A 727 65.02 -24.05 12.35
C VAL A 727 63.70 -23.41 12.79
N ALA A 728 63.50 -22.11 12.52
CA ALA A 728 62.29 -21.35 12.84
C ALA A 728 61.11 -21.75 11.94
N LEU A 729 61.33 -21.94 10.62
CA LEU A 729 60.30 -22.45 9.70
C LEU A 729 59.70 -23.77 10.20
N ALA A 730 60.55 -24.71 10.60
CA ALA A 730 60.09 -26.01 11.06
C ALA A 730 59.54 -25.99 12.51
N ALA A 731 59.92 -25.00 13.33
CA ALA A 731 59.24 -24.72 14.60
C ALA A 731 57.82 -24.19 14.34
N VAL A 732 57.64 -23.27 13.38
CA VAL A 732 56.31 -22.79 12.94
C VAL A 732 55.46 -23.94 12.39
N ALA A 733 56.01 -24.75 11.48
CA ALA A 733 55.30 -25.84 10.82
C ALA A 733 54.74 -26.88 11.81
N PHE A 734 55.56 -27.32 12.76
CA PHE A 734 55.29 -28.49 13.61
C PHE A 734 55.10 -28.16 15.09
N ASP A 735 55.93 -27.29 15.67
CA ASP A 735 55.90 -26.99 17.10
C ASP A 735 54.79 -25.97 17.43
N GLU A 736 54.55 -24.97 16.57
CA GLU A 736 53.32 -24.16 16.56
C GLU A 736 52.14 -24.85 15.82
N ARG A 737 52.37 -26.02 15.20
CA ARG A 737 51.39 -26.81 14.41
C ARG A 737 50.70 -26.02 13.28
N ALA A 738 51.41 -25.11 12.62
CA ALA A 738 50.80 -24.25 11.59
C ALA A 738 50.19 -25.02 10.41
N LEU A 739 50.84 -26.10 9.95
CA LEU A 739 50.37 -26.90 8.81
C LEU A 739 49.08 -27.68 9.14
N LEU A 740 49.07 -28.37 10.29
CA LEU A 740 47.89 -29.10 10.78
C LEU A 740 46.71 -28.14 11.00
N ARG A 741 46.95 -26.98 11.64
CA ARG A 741 45.90 -25.98 11.84
C ARG A 741 45.35 -25.44 10.52
N SER A 742 46.21 -25.20 9.54
CA SER A 742 45.78 -24.73 8.22
C SER A 742 44.94 -25.79 7.50
N CYS A 743 45.27 -27.09 7.62
CA CYS A 743 44.42 -28.15 7.06
C CYS A 743 43.05 -28.23 7.75
N LEU A 744 43.00 -28.03 9.08
CA LEU A 744 41.72 -27.94 9.80
C LEU A 744 40.92 -26.69 9.39
N GLU A 745 41.57 -25.54 9.17
CA GLU A 745 40.92 -24.34 8.60
C GLU A 745 40.35 -24.63 7.19
N VAL A 746 41.08 -25.35 6.33
CA VAL A 746 40.63 -25.75 4.98
C VAL A 746 39.42 -26.69 5.04
N ARG A 747 39.46 -27.75 5.87
CA ARG A 747 38.35 -28.70 6.02
C ARG A 747 37.09 -28.04 6.54
N LEU A 748 37.22 -27.17 7.56
CA LEU A 748 36.09 -26.41 8.10
C LEU A 748 35.39 -25.56 7.03
N VAL A 749 36.17 -24.92 6.14
CA VAL A 749 35.61 -24.18 4.99
C VAL A 749 34.90 -25.12 4.02
N ALA A 750 35.47 -26.27 3.69
CA ALA A 750 34.85 -27.25 2.79
C ALA A 750 33.53 -27.82 3.34
N ASP A 751 33.51 -28.19 4.63
CA ASP A 751 32.37 -28.78 5.30
C ASP A 751 31.18 -27.80 5.39
N LEU A 752 31.45 -26.53 5.71
CA LEU A 752 30.45 -25.47 5.85
C LEU A 752 30.07 -24.79 4.53
N LEU A 753 31.00 -24.68 3.57
CA LEU A 753 30.84 -23.97 2.30
C LEU A 753 31.21 -24.89 1.11
N PRO A 754 30.34 -25.87 0.76
CA PRO A 754 30.67 -26.95 -0.20
C PRO A 754 30.95 -26.46 -1.63
N VAL A 755 30.50 -25.25 -1.97
CA VAL A 755 30.81 -24.56 -3.23
C VAL A 755 32.31 -24.49 -3.51
N ALA A 756 33.15 -24.51 -2.46
CA ALA A 756 34.60 -24.43 -2.56
C ALA A 756 35.34 -25.77 -2.39
N GLN A 757 34.65 -26.92 -2.29
CA GLN A 757 35.24 -28.23 -1.98
C GLN A 757 36.47 -28.55 -2.83
N ALA A 758 36.37 -28.46 -4.17
CA ALA A 758 37.47 -28.80 -5.07
C ALA A 758 38.72 -27.92 -4.89
N ARG A 759 38.53 -26.63 -4.51
CA ARG A 759 39.62 -25.70 -4.21
C ARG A 759 40.23 -26.02 -2.84
N ALA A 760 39.41 -26.38 -1.86
CA ALA A 760 39.84 -26.81 -0.54
C ALA A 760 40.68 -28.10 -0.61
N ASP A 761 40.22 -29.14 -1.32
CA ASP A 761 40.94 -30.41 -1.50
C ASP A 761 42.34 -30.20 -2.10
N ALA A 762 42.44 -29.36 -3.15
CA ALA A 762 43.71 -29.02 -3.78
C ALA A 762 44.65 -28.25 -2.83
N LEU A 763 44.11 -27.39 -1.97
CA LEU A 763 44.89 -26.61 -1.00
C LEU A 763 45.34 -27.48 0.19
N GLU A 764 44.51 -28.40 0.69
CA GLU A 764 44.93 -29.38 1.70
C GLU A 764 46.05 -30.28 1.16
N ALA A 765 45.96 -30.72 -0.09
CA ALA A 765 47.02 -31.51 -0.75
C ALA A 765 48.37 -30.75 -0.79
N ARG A 766 48.37 -29.43 -1.03
CA ARG A 766 49.58 -28.60 -0.96
C ARG A 766 50.16 -28.51 0.45
N PHE A 767 49.33 -28.30 1.47
CA PHE A 767 49.79 -28.28 2.86
C PHE A 767 50.36 -29.64 3.32
N ARG A 768 49.76 -30.76 2.89
CA ARG A 768 50.29 -32.12 3.10
C ARG A 768 51.65 -32.31 2.43
N ALA A 769 51.76 -32.01 1.14
CA ALA A 769 53.02 -32.15 0.41
C ALA A 769 54.16 -31.30 1.02
N LEU A 770 53.85 -30.10 1.51
CA LEU A 770 54.82 -29.27 2.24
C LEU A 770 55.19 -29.87 3.61
N ALA A 771 54.25 -30.50 4.31
CA ALA A 771 54.53 -31.22 5.54
C ALA A 771 55.50 -32.40 5.30
N ASP A 772 55.24 -33.21 4.28
CA ASP A 772 56.07 -34.37 3.91
C ASP A 772 57.52 -33.94 3.63
N VAL A 773 57.70 -32.92 2.77
CA VAL A 773 59.02 -32.35 2.43
C VAL A 773 59.77 -31.83 3.67
N LEU A 774 59.06 -31.18 4.59
CA LEU A 774 59.65 -30.68 5.83
C LEU A 774 59.94 -31.80 6.85
N LEU A 775 59.17 -32.89 6.86
CA LEU A 775 59.41 -34.06 7.72
C LEU A 775 60.58 -34.93 7.23
N ASP A 776 60.75 -35.06 5.91
CA ASP A 776 61.89 -35.74 5.28
C ASP A 776 63.24 -35.14 5.70
N SER A 777 63.27 -33.83 5.99
CA SER A 777 64.45 -33.14 6.52
C SER A 777 64.77 -33.43 8.01
N ARG A 778 63.89 -34.13 8.75
CA ARG A 778 63.98 -34.26 10.23
C ARG A 778 63.90 -35.68 10.82
N GLY A 779 63.74 -36.72 10.00
CA GLY A 779 63.93 -38.12 10.40
C GLY A 779 62.69 -38.85 10.95
N GLU A 780 62.71 -40.18 10.82
CA GLU A 780 61.52 -41.06 10.88
C GLU A 780 60.69 -40.96 12.17
N ALA A 781 61.34 -40.83 13.34
CA ALA A 781 60.65 -40.81 14.63
C ALA A 781 59.72 -39.60 14.82
N ARG A 782 60.02 -38.46 14.17
CA ARG A 782 59.17 -37.25 14.22
C ARG A 782 58.08 -37.28 13.14
N ARG A 783 58.30 -38.00 12.03
CA ARG A 783 57.29 -38.28 10.99
C ARG A 783 56.14 -39.12 11.56
N ALA A 784 56.45 -40.27 12.17
CA ALA A 784 55.44 -41.17 12.75
C ALA A 784 54.58 -40.52 13.86
N ALA A 785 55.15 -39.61 14.65
CA ALA A 785 54.40 -38.85 15.66
C ALA A 785 53.46 -37.77 15.06
N MET A 786 53.76 -37.28 13.86
CA MET A 786 52.90 -36.35 13.13
C MET A 786 51.80 -37.09 12.38
N ASP A 787 52.08 -38.21 11.72
CA ASP A 787 51.07 -39.01 11.03
C ASP A 787 49.93 -39.43 11.98
N ALA A 788 50.27 -39.81 13.21
CA ALA A 788 49.32 -40.13 14.28
C ALA A 788 48.49 -38.92 14.76
N LEU A 789 48.97 -37.69 14.59
CA LEU A 789 48.26 -36.44 14.92
C LEU A 789 47.43 -35.87 13.74
N TRP A 790 47.59 -36.41 12.53
CA TRP A 790 46.81 -36.02 11.35
C TRP A 790 45.69 -37.03 11.02
N GLY A 791 45.83 -38.27 11.47
CA GLY A 791 44.81 -39.33 11.33
C GLY A 791 43.82 -39.43 12.50
N ALA A 792 44.04 -38.65 13.57
CA ALA A 792 43.14 -38.49 14.71
C ALA A 792 42.45 -37.12 14.66
#